data_AF-A0A316YX64-F1
#
_entry.id   AF-A0A316YX64-F1
#
_cell.length_a   1.000
_cell.length_b   1.000
_cell.length_c   1.000
_cell.angle_alpha   90.00
_cell.angle_beta   90.00
_cell.angle_gamma   90.00
#
_symmetry.space_group_name_H-M   'P 1'
#
loop_
_entity.id
_entity.type
_entity.pdbx_description
1 polymer ?
#
loop_
_entity_poly.entity_id
_entity_poly.type
_entity_poly.pdbx_seq_one_letter_code
_entity_poly.pdbx_strand_id
1 'polypeptide(L)'
;MLARISVFGLLALKAASAAADRGQLVFQSTDPANVPERPLYGRFLHFTDIHPDKFYTPGTSVNDACHGKSKAFPQEGQMMCQDYDDTTMTKKKKKKKKERKNRAGFWGTGISVCDSPTRLVIATLDWLARNWMVPSEEDANVYSEGVDFILWTGDTARHDIDFTHPRSAEEIFGYNRWALEEVEKRFPGVPIVPSVGNNDIIPHNIMFPGPNQMTKAFEEIWSKHIPESERDAFRQGGYFSTEVIPGELAVISLNTLYWYDNNAAVRGCKGKQDPGSLHLDWLESKLIELRNASVQSHLIGHVPPTAGNLFPHCYDRYTDIVLRYQDSIVGQHFGHMNIDSWFLQEEGALATEDEAFNSCTARATERPPFHAETLASDLQKEFDSIPTRQKANLDAYMPFFVAPSVVPTYYPAVRVWTYNATRDPSPPAIPLSNEQASIDSEEELGGDDEEDAACTSLPQKVKIQRSHRRPKHGKKKHKKNAHLPRHVAEDSPARKNGYRTMLGYSQWILDIDRANREDQGPSEEKGVEYQLEYTTYNAKTLWSEFREEGTGPNAHVPVPKALLQKQLDRLGLDSPDVSASRTSWQSWWRGRKARKHIKRWTEYGLPSITVDHVLEWGRELAASAGSGKRKKRGVWKRFVDRIYTESGATD
;
A
#
# COMPACT_ATOMS: atom_id res chain seq x y z
N MET A 1 20.45 78.93 -27.96
CA MET A 1 20.87 78.21 -29.18
C MET A 1 21.62 76.97 -28.73
N LEU A 2 21.35 75.72 -29.07
CA LEU A 2 20.41 74.98 -29.92
C LEU A 2 20.43 73.55 -29.32
N ALA A 3 19.31 73.02 -28.82
CA ALA A 3 18.52 71.93 -29.42
C ALA A 3 19.29 70.67 -29.89
N ARG A 4 19.00 69.51 -29.27
CA ARG A 4 18.37 68.29 -29.88
C ARG A 4 18.36 67.12 -28.85
N ILE A 5 17.17 66.59 -28.47
CA ILE A 5 16.57 65.27 -28.84
C ILE A 5 17.27 64.09 -28.12
N SER A 6 16.67 63.11 -27.43
CA SER A 6 15.28 62.71 -27.18
C SER A 6 15.22 61.68 -26.04
N VAL A 7 14.02 61.57 -25.48
CA VAL A 7 13.47 60.57 -24.54
C VAL A 7 13.82 59.12 -24.90
N PHE A 8 14.36 58.34 -23.95
CA PHE A 8 14.00 56.93 -23.70
C PHE A 8 14.64 56.44 -22.38
N GLY A 9 13.83 55.88 -21.47
CA GLY A 9 14.32 54.99 -20.39
C GLY A 9 14.09 55.50 -18.96
N LEU A 10 12.87 55.38 -18.44
CA LEU A 10 12.62 55.34 -16.99
C LEU A 10 11.25 54.68 -16.72
N LEU A 11 11.23 53.35 -16.77
CA LEU A 11 10.14 52.53 -16.24
C LEU A 11 10.68 51.11 -15.96
N ALA A 12 11.50 50.99 -14.92
CA ALA A 12 11.89 49.69 -14.37
C ALA A 12 12.44 49.89 -12.95
N LEU A 13 11.57 50.15 -11.97
CA LEU A 13 11.86 49.97 -10.53
C LEU A 13 10.59 50.16 -9.71
N LYS A 14 9.68 49.17 -9.78
CA LYS A 14 8.60 48.93 -8.79
C LYS A 14 7.86 47.63 -9.14
N ALA A 15 8.52 46.49 -8.99
CA ALA A 15 7.88 45.17 -8.95
C ALA A 15 8.90 44.12 -8.45
N ALA A 16 9.23 44.15 -7.16
CA ALA A 16 9.99 43.08 -6.52
C ALA A 16 9.86 43.18 -4.98
N SER A 17 8.65 42.99 -4.45
CA SER A 17 8.41 42.59 -3.04
C SER A 17 6.89 42.46 -2.82
N ALA A 18 6.28 41.44 -3.42
CA ALA A 18 4.91 41.01 -3.13
C ALA A 18 4.66 39.62 -3.74
N ALA A 19 5.49 38.65 -3.38
CA ALA A 19 5.30 37.24 -3.78
C ALA A 19 6.09 36.32 -2.83
N ALA A 20 5.81 36.43 -1.53
CA ALA A 20 6.34 35.52 -0.52
C ALA A 20 5.51 35.66 0.77
N ASP A 21 4.19 35.55 0.67
CA ASP A 21 3.34 35.30 1.84
C ASP A 21 1.96 34.77 1.41
N ARG A 22 1.92 33.51 0.98
CA ARG A 22 0.72 32.68 1.11
C ARG A 22 1.11 31.56 2.07
N GLY A 23 1.21 31.93 3.34
CA GLY A 23 1.37 30.98 4.44
C GLY A 23 0.26 29.94 4.38
N GLN A 24 0.67 28.68 4.41
CA GLN A 24 -0.15 27.53 4.76
C GLN A 24 -1.03 27.87 5.97
N LEU A 25 -2.33 27.61 5.86
CA LEU A 25 -3.20 27.47 7.02
C LEU A 25 -2.64 26.32 7.86
N VAL A 26 -1.85 26.69 8.86
CA VAL A 26 -1.63 25.88 10.04
C VAL A 26 -3.02 25.63 10.61
N PHE A 27 -3.49 24.39 10.63
CA PHE A 27 -4.66 23.98 11.40
C PHE A 27 -4.30 24.07 12.90
N GLN A 28 -4.14 25.31 13.38
CA GLN A 28 -4.33 25.61 14.78
C GLN A 28 -5.81 25.44 15.08
N SER A 29 -6.11 24.86 16.24
CA SER A 29 -7.43 24.80 16.88
C SER A 29 -8.33 25.99 16.50
N THR A 30 -9.15 25.81 15.47
CA THR A 30 -10.27 26.67 15.15
C THR A 30 -11.52 25.87 15.42
N ASP A 31 -12.45 26.49 16.13
CA ASP A 31 -13.82 26.03 16.36
C ASP A 31 -14.32 25.17 15.17
N PRO A 32 -14.64 23.88 15.35
CA PRO A 32 -14.97 22.96 14.25
C PRO A 32 -16.20 23.41 13.45
N ALA A 33 -16.93 24.41 13.93
CA ALA A 33 -18.10 24.99 13.27
C ALA A 33 -17.78 25.89 12.06
N ASN A 34 -16.52 26.22 11.73
CA ASN A 34 -16.23 27.28 10.75
C ASN A 34 -15.07 27.03 9.76
N VAL A 35 -14.72 25.76 9.49
CA VAL A 35 -13.80 25.41 8.38
C VAL A 35 -14.61 25.36 7.08
N PRO A 36 -14.27 26.14 6.03
CA PRO A 36 -14.95 26.04 4.75
C PRO A 36 -14.85 24.62 4.20
N GLU A 37 -15.99 23.97 3.96
CA GLU A 37 -16.04 22.62 3.39
C GLU A 37 -15.50 22.64 1.97
N ARG A 38 -14.28 22.12 1.77
CA ARG A 38 -13.77 21.85 0.42
C ARG A 38 -14.60 20.72 -0.21
N PRO A 39 -15.04 20.85 -1.47
CA PRO A 39 -15.72 19.75 -2.15
C PRO A 39 -14.78 18.54 -2.26
N LEU A 40 -15.27 17.36 -1.90
CA LEU A 40 -14.51 16.12 -1.94
C LEU A 40 -14.54 15.49 -3.34
N TYR A 41 -13.40 14.96 -3.78
CA TYR A 41 -13.29 14.22 -5.05
C TYR A 41 -13.72 12.76 -4.92
N GLY A 42 -13.79 12.24 -3.69
CA GLY A 42 -14.07 10.84 -3.40
C GLY A 42 -12.91 9.93 -3.83
N ARG A 43 -11.66 10.39 -3.76
CA ARG A 43 -10.49 9.61 -4.17
C ARG A 43 -9.22 9.96 -3.39
N PHE A 44 -8.36 8.96 -3.20
CA PHE A 44 -7.07 9.14 -2.54
C PHE A 44 -6.01 8.24 -3.18
N LEU A 45 -4.74 8.65 -3.04
CA LEU A 45 -3.61 7.89 -3.57
C LEU A 45 -3.05 6.95 -2.51
N HIS A 46 -2.57 5.78 -2.93
CA HIS A 46 -1.78 4.88 -2.09
C HIS A 46 -0.55 4.39 -2.86
N PHE A 47 0.63 4.72 -2.33
CA PHE A 47 1.91 4.18 -2.79
C PHE A 47 2.76 3.75 -1.59
N THR A 48 3.70 2.83 -1.85
CA THR A 48 4.52 2.18 -0.84
C THR A 48 5.83 1.71 -1.45
N ASP A 49 6.83 1.45 -0.61
CA ASP A 49 8.05 0.73 -0.98
C ASP A 49 8.74 1.36 -2.19
N ILE A 50 9.11 2.64 -2.05
CA ILE A 50 9.71 3.42 -3.14
C ILE A 50 11.21 3.16 -3.32
N HIS A 51 11.90 2.80 -2.23
CA HIS A 51 13.32 2.41 -2.21
C HIS A 51 14.24 3.17 -3.21
N PRO A 52 14.32 4.52 -3.17
CA PRO A 52 15.32 5.28 -3.90
C PRO A 52 16.75 4.84 -3.55
N ASP A 53 17.52 4.55 -4.58
CA ASP A 53 18.93 4.25 -4.52
C ASP A 53 19.73 5.25 -5.36
N LYS A 54 20.53 6.07 -4.66
CA LYS A 54 21.43 7.06 -5.28
C LYS A 54 22.64 6.43 -5.98
N PHE A 55 22.96 5.17 -5.70
CA PHE A 55 24.08 4.45 -6.30
C PHE A 55 23.69 3.73 -7.60
N TYR A 56 22.39 3.61 -7.87
CA TYR A 56 21.85 3.03 -9.10
C TYR A 56 22.46 3.71 -10.33
N THR A 57 23.13 2.90 -11.16
CA THR A 57 23.81 3.37 -12.36
C THR A 57 23.33 2.59 -13.58
N PRO A 58 22.66 3.21 -14.56
CA PRO A 58 22.23 2.52 -15.77
C PRO A 58 23.39 1.81 -16.50
N GLY A 59 23.13 0.61 -17.01
CA GLY A 59 24.08 -0.20 -17.77
C GLY A 59 25.04 -1.06 -16.94
N THR A 60 25.03 -0.95 -15.61
CA THR A 60 25.81 -1.81 -14.69
C THR A 60 25.17 -3.18 -14.52
N SER A 61 25.84 -4.09 -13.80
CA SER A 61 25.35 -5.44 -13.56
C SER A 61 24.23 -5.43 -12.52
N VAL A 62 23.09 -6.05 -12.85
CA VAL A 62 21.99 -6.28 -11.90
C VAL A 62 22.44 -7.12 -10.70
N ASN A 63 23.39 -8.04 -10.91
CA ASN A 63 23.94 -8.87 -9.83
C ASN A 63 24.83 -8.08 -8.85
N ASP A 64 25.31 -6.91 -9.27
CA ASP A 64 26.14 -6.02 -8.46
C ASP A 64 25.24 -4.89 -7.89
N ALA A 65 24.01 -5.23 -7.49
CA ALA A 65 22.99 -4.30 -6.98
C ALA A 65 22.61 -3.15 -7.93
N CYS A 66 22.90 -3.25 -9.23
CA CYS A 66 22.83 -2.13 -10.18
C CYS A 66 23.77 -0.95 -9.85
N HIS A 67 24.76 -1.16 -8.99
CA HIS A 67 25.77 -0.16 -8.66
C HIS A 67 26.95 -0.23 -9.64
N GLY A 68 27.65 0.90 -9.80
CA GLY A 68 28.94 0.92 -10.48
C GLY A 68 29.99 0.21 -9.62
N LYS A 69 30.90 -0.56 -10.22
CA LYS A 69 32.06 -1.05 -9.50
C LYS A 69 32.83 0.16 -8.97
N SER A 70 32.86 0.34 -7.65
CA SER A 70 33.87 1.19 -7.04
C SER A 70 35.22 0.67 -7.51
N LYS A 71 36.14 1.56 -7.89
CA LYS A 71 37.54 1.17 -8.08
C LYS A 71 38.12 0.83 -6.70
N ALA A 72 37.69 -0.27 -6.11
CA ALA A 72 38.40 -0.86 -5.00
C ALA A 72 39.75 -1.30 -5.56
N PHE A 73 40.83 -0.64 -5.09
CA PHE A 73 42.18 -1.17 -5.28
C PHE A 73 42.17 -2.63 -4.80
N PRO A 74 42.66 -3.58 -5.60
CA PRO A 74 42.76 -4.96 -5.14
C PRO A 74 43.67 -4.97 -3.91
N GLN A 75 43.14 -5.42 -2.77
CA GLN A 75 43.99 -5.89 -1.69
C GLN A 75 44.78 -7.08 -2.26
N GLU A 76 46.10 -6.98 -2.25
CA GLU A 76 47.00 -8.07 -2.61
C GLU A 76 46.63 -9.31 -1.79
N GLY A 77 46.30 -10.42 -2.46
CA GLY A 77 46.21 -11.71 -1.78
C GLY A 77 45.13 -12.70 -2.21
N GLN A 78 44.29 -12.44 -3.22
CA GLN A 78 43.33 -13.45 -3.69
C GLN A 78 43.74 -14.09 -5.02
N MET A 79 44.33 -15.28 -4.87
CA MET A 79 44.80 -16.19 -5.91
C MET A 79 43.60 -16.69 -6.76
N MET A 80 43.62 -16.38 -8.05
CA MET A 80 42.66 -16.91 -9.04
C MET A 80 43.13 -18.28 -9.54
N CYS A 81 42.32 -19.32 -9.34
CA CYS A 81 42.48 -20.58 -10.07
C CYS A 81 41.97 -20.38 -11.50
N GLN A 82 42.87 -20.56 -12.47
CA GLN A 82 42.62 -20.26 -13.88
C GLN A 82 42.61 -21.59 -14.65
N ASP A 83 41.43 -22.20 -14.81
CA ASP A 83 41.25 -23.31 -15.74
C ASP A 83 40.85 -22.76 -17.12
N TYR A 84 41.72 -22.98 -18.09
CA TYR A 84 41.63 -22.58 -19.50
C TYR A 84 41.02 -23.71 -20.31
N ASP A 85 39.75 -23.58 -20.73
CA ASP A 85 39.09 -24.49 -21.69
C ASP A 85 38.80 -23.77 -23.01
N ASP A 86 39.41 -24.30 -24.08
CA ASP A 86 39.41 -23.79 -25.44
C ASP A 86 38.19 -24.30 -26.24
N THR A 87 37.00 -23.83 -25.86
CA THR A 87 35.76 -24.02 -26.66
C THR A 87 34.97 -22.70 -26.77
N THR A 88 35.61 -21.61 -27.22
CA THR A 88 35.12 -20.23 -26.96
C THR A 88 34.77 -19.36 -28.18
N MET A 89 33.84 -19.79 -29.06
CA MET A 89 33.23 -18.84 -30.03
C MET A 89 31.70 -18.83 -30.05
N THR A 90 31.03 -19.98 -29.92
CA THR A 90 29.55 -20.05 -29.84
C THR A 90 29.01 -19.78 -28.44
N LYS A 91 29.72 -20.22 -27.39
CA LYS A 91 29.43 -19.89 -25.97
C LYS A 91 29.61 -18.39 -25.68
N LYS A 92 30.61 -17.72 -26.29
CA LYS A 92 30.83 -16.27 -26.14
C LYS A 92 29.66 -15.43 -26.66
N LYS A 93 29.05 -15.78 -27.81
CA LYS A 93 27.86 -15.06 -28.33
C LYS A 93 26.62 -15.24 -27.44
N LYS A 94 26.38 -16.45 -26.92
CA LYS A 94 25.28 -16.71 -25.96
C LYS A 94 25.52 -16.02 -24.60
N LYS A 95 26.76 -16.04 -24.08
CA LYS A 95 27.17 -15.35 -22.86
C LYS A 95 27.03 -13.82 -23.00
N LYS A 96 27.50 -13.24 -24.11
CA LYS A 96 27.36 -11.80 -24.42
C LYS A 96 25.90 -11.35 -24.58
N LYS A 97 25.01 -12.23 -25.07
CA LYS A 97 23.56 -11.98 -25.15
C LYS A 97 22.88 -12.09 -23.77
N LYS A 98 23.34 -12.99 -22.90
CA LYS A 98 22.87 -13.12 -21.50
C LYS A 98 23.36 -11.96 -20.62
N GLU A 99 24.62 -11.55 -20.78
CA GLU A 99 25.22 -10.38 -20.11
C GLU A 99 24.55 -9.06 -20.54
N ARG A 100 24.13 -8.91 -21.80
CA ARG A 100 23.36 -7.73 -22.25
C ARG A 100 21.95 -7.64 -21.64
N LYS A 101 21.35 -8.78 -21.26
CA LYS A 101 20.03 -8.81 -20.61
C LYS A 101 20.07 -8.56 -19.10
N ASN A 102 21.25 -8.63 -18.49
CA ASN A 102 21.43 -8.47 -17.03
C ASN A 102 22.03 -7.11 -16.68
N ARG A 103 21.69 -6.08 -17.47
CA ARG A 103 22.16 -4.72 -17.27
C ARG A 103 21.06 -3.82 -16.76
N ALA A 104 21.43 -2.94 -15.83
CA ALA A 104 20.56 -1.92 -15.26
C ALA A 104 19.92 -1.05 -16.36
N GLY A 105 18.60 -0.87 -16.31
CA GLY A 105 17.85 -0.01 -17.23
C GLY A 105 18.04 1.47 -16.90
N PHE A 106 17.53 2.37 -17.74
CA PHE A 106 17.56 3.80 -17.43
C PHE A 106 16.55 4.13 -16.34
N TRP A 107 15.30 3.68 -16.50
CA TRP A 107 14.20 3.90 -15.57
C TRP A 107 14.21 2.95 -14.37
N GLY A 108 15.15 2.01 -14.31
CA GLY A 108 15.15 0.90 -13.37
C GLY A 108 15.12 -0.45 -14.09
N THR A 109 15.21 -1.54 -13.33
CA THR A 109 15.18 -2.90 -13.87
C THR A 109 14.12 -3.72 -13.15
N GLY A 110 13.01 -4.00 -13.84
CA GLY A 110 11.94 -4.83 -13.30
C GLY A 110 12.42 -6.24 -12.99
N ILE A 111 11.76 -6.89 -12.03
CA ILE A 111 11.97 -8.30 -11.72
C ILE A 111 13.42 -8.56 -11.30
N SER A 112 13.95 -7.68 -10.46
CA SER A 112 15.35 -7.70 -10.08
C SER A 112 15.56 -7.43 -8.60
N VAL A 113 16.80 -7.63 -8.15
CA VAL A 113 17.24 -7.31 -6.80
C VAL A 113 17.55 -5.82 -6.62
N CYS A 114 17.48 -5.03 -7.69
CA CYS A 114 17.87 -3.62 -7.65
C CYS A 114 16.74 -2.77 -7.06
N ASP A 115 17.17 -1.74 -6.35
CA ASP A 115 16.30 -0.68 -5.87
C ASP A 115 15.98 0.36 -6.97
N SER A 116 15.09 1.30 -6.66
CA SER A 116 14.63 2.29 -7.63
C SER A 116 15.70 3.35 -7.87
N PRO A 117 16.09 3.67 -9.11
CA PRO A 117 16.79 4.93 -9.33
C PRO A 117 15.89 6.08 -8.91
N THR A 118 16.44 7.14 -8.31
CA THR A 118 15.67 8.32 -7.87
C THR A 118 14.75 8.89 -8.95
N ARG A 119 15.19 8.82 -10.22
CA ARG A 119 14.40 9.26 -11.37
C ARG A 119 13.11 8.47 -11.59
N LEU A 120 13.06 7.18 -11.22
CA LEU A 120 11.84 6.38 -11.29
C LEU A 120 10.80 6.94 -10.32
N VAL A 121 11.22 7.16 -9.07
CA VAL A 121 10.35 7.71 -8.02
C VAL A 121 9.80 9.07 -8.45
N ILE A 122 10.67 9.98 -8.92
CA ILE A 122 10.28 11.29 -9.45
C ILE A 122 9.26 11.14 -10.59
N ALA A 123 9.55 10.31 -11.59
CA ALA A 123 8.69 10.14 -12.75
C ALA A 123 7.34 9.48 -12.39
N THR A 124 7.32 8.59 -11.40
CA THR A 124 6.08 8.02 -10.84
C THR A 124 5.22 9.09 -10.19
N LEU A 125 5.81 9.95 -9.34
CA LEU A 125 5.08 11.05 -8.70
C LEU A 125 4.61 12.09 -9.73
N ASP A 126 5.43 12.41 -10.74
CA ASP A 126 5.04 13.27 -11.86
C ASP A 126 3.87 12.68 -12.65
N TRP A 127 3.87 11.36 -12.90
CA TRP A 127 2.74 10.70 -13.56
C TRP A 127 1.47 10.75 -12.71
N LEU A 128 1.57 10.52 -11.40
CA LEU A 128 0.43 10.62 -10.50
C LEU A 128 -0.15 12.04 -10.49
N ALA A 129 0.68 13.06 -10.28
CA ALA A 129 0.24 14.45 -10.25
C ALA A 129 -0.41 14.88 -11.58
N ARG A 130 0.25 14.63 -12.71
CA ARG A 130 -0.26 14.99 -14.05
C ARG A 130 -1.63 14.40 -14.40
N ASN A 131 -1.96 13.22 -13.86
CA ASN A 131 -3.16 12.50 -14.28
C ASN A 131 -4.28 12.46 -13.23
N TRP A 132 -3.99 12.80 -11.98
CA TRP A 132 -4.95 12.74 -10.87
C TRP A 132 -5.17 14.06 -10.16
N MET A 133 -4.30 15.05 -10.40
CA MET A 133 -4.49 16.42 -9.94
C MET A 133 -5.01 17.32 -11.06
N VAL A 134 -5.69 18.37 -10.66
CA VAL A 134 -6.19 19.47 -11.48
C VAL A 134 -5.12 20.56 -11.52
N PRO A 135 -4.64 20.95 -12.72
CA PRO A 135 -3.75 22.09 -12.87
C PRO A 135 -4.39 23.38 -12.37
N SER A 136 -3.59 24.27 -11.79
CA SER A 136 -3.98 25.61 -11.40
C SER A 136 -4.36 26.43 -12.64
N GLU A 137 -5.32 27.35 -12.48
CA GLU A 137 -5.68 28.30 -13.53
C GLU A 137 -4.52 29.24 -13.91
N GLU A 138 -3.62 29.52 -12.96
CA GLU A 138 -2.52 30.48 -13.13
C GLU A 138 -1.29 29.85 -13.82
N ASP A 139 -1.00 28.58 -13.56
CA ASP A 139 0.12 27.84 -14.14
C ASP A 139 -0.25 26.36 -14.29
N ALA A 140 -0.27 25.87 -15.53
CA ALA A 140 -0.60 24.49 -15.85
C ALA A 140 0.40 23.45 -15.28
N ASN A 141 1.58 23.89 -14.81
CA ASN A 141 2.58 23.05 -14.15
C ASN A 141 2.43 23.03 -12.62
N VAL A 142 1.55 23.85 -12.07
CA VAL A 142 1.22 23.88 -10.64
C VAL A 142 -0.11 23.20 -10.45
N TYR A 143 -0.22 22.27 -9.50
CA TYR A 143 -1.46 21.58 -9.19
C TYR A 143 -2.16 22.24 -8.00
N SER A 144 -3.48 22.16 -7.92
CA SER A 144 -4.28 22.81 -6.87
C SER A 144 -5.14 21.83 -6.07
N GLU A 145 -5.80 20.89 -6.75
CA GLU A 145 -6.80 20.00 -6.16
C GLU A 145 -6.92 18.70 -7.00
N GLY A 146 -7.64 17.67 -6.55
CA GLY A 146 -7.92 16.47 -7.38
C GLY A 146 -7.91 15.12 -6.65
N VAL A 147 -7.16 15.02 -5.55
CA VAL A 147 -7.23 13.90 -4.60
C VAL A 147 -7.39 14.43 -3.18
N ASP A 148 -8.13 13.71 -2.36
CA ASP A 148 -8.54 14.20 -1.04
C ASP A 148 -7.43 14.02 0.01
N PHE A 149 -6.63 12.96 -0.10
CA PHE A 149 -5.47 12.66 0.76
C PHE A 149 -4.54 11.61 0.11
N ILE A 150 -3.38 11.37 0.73
CA ILE A 150 -2.36 10.41 0.27
C ILE A 150 -1.97 9.48 1.43
N LEU A 151 -1.98 8.17 1.17
CA LEU A 151 -1.43 7.16 2.06
C LEU A 151 -0.04 6.74 1.57
N TRP A 152 0.96 6.87 2.42
CA TRP A 152 2.35 6.47 2.14
C TRP A 152 2.82 5.47 3.18
N THR A 153 2.74 4.18 2.86
CA THR A 153 2.98 3.10 3.84
C THR A 153 4.46 2.72 4.01
N GLY A 154 5.37 3.69 3.90
CA GLY A 154 6.79 3.55 4.26
C GLY A 154 7.66 2.80 3.25
N ASP A 155 8.84 2.40 3.73
CA ASP A 155 9.95 1.80 2.98
C ASP A 155 10.51 2.75 1.91
N THR A 156 11.06 3.83 2.45
CA THR A 156 11.63 4.97 1.72
C THR A 156 13.13 4.87 1.58
N ALA A 157 13.83 4.29 2.54
CA ALA A 157 15.25 4.01 2.37
C ALA A 157 15.44 2.73 1.56
N ARG A 158 16.41 2.73 0.62
CA ARG A 158 16.85 1.53 -0.13
C ARG A 158 17.14 0.32 0.77
N HIS A 159 17.25 -0.84 0.17
CA HIS A 159 17.78 -2.03 0.83
C HIS A 159 19.30 -1.94 1.02
N ASP A 160 19.80 -2.72 1.98
CA ASP A 160 21.24 -2.88 2.21
C ASP A 160 21.82 -4.03 1.36
N ILE A 161 21.54 -3.99 0.05
CA ILE A 161 21.90 -5.04 -0.92
C ILE A 161 23.37 -4.98 -1.36
N ASP A 162 24.05 -3.84 -1.17
CA ASP A 162 25.47 -3.65 -1.46
C ASP A 162 26.25 -3.35 -0.18
N PHE A 163 26.98 -4.36 0.30
CA PHE A 163 27.81 -4.27 1.50
C PHE A 163 28.95 -3.25 1.41
N THR A 164 29.30 -2.77 0.21
CA THR A 164 30.31 -1.71 0.05
C THR A 164 29.76 -0.32 0.34
N HIS A 165 28.43 -0.17 0.36
CA HIS A 165 27.71 1.03 0.71
C HIS A 165 26.64 0.69 1.76
N PRO A 166 27.04 0.41 3.02
CA PRO A 166 26.07 0.14 4.08
C PRO A 166 25.21 1.36 4.36
N ARG A 167 23.92 1.15 4.65
CA ARG A 167 23.01 2.25 5.01
C ARG A 167 23.37 2.86 6.36
N SER A 168 23.22 4.17 6.47
CA SER A 168 23.37 4.91 7.73
C SER A 168 22.06 5.57 8.14
N ALA A 169 21.93 5.93 9.42
CA ALA A 169 20.77 6.71 9.90
C ALA A 169 20.61 8.03 9.13
N GLU A 170 21.73 8.73 8.85
CA GLU A 170 21.72 9.98 8.08
C GLU A 170 21.22 9.77 6.64
N GLU A 171 21.63 8.68 5.98
CA GLU A 171 21.12 8.33 4.65
C GLU A 171 19.61 8.06 4.69
N ILE A 172 19.13 7.30 5.67
CA ILE A 172 17.71 6.99 5.85
C ILE A 172 16.87 8.26 6.06
N PHE A 173 17.33 9.15 6.95
CA PHE A 173 16.67 10.44 7.20
C PHE A 173 16.71 11.34 5.96
N GLY A 174 17.83 11.32 5.23
CA GLY A 174 17.98 12.04 3.97
C GLY A 174 16.96 11.60 2.92
N TYR A 175 16.79 10.29 2.71
CA TYR A 175 15.77 9.78 1.78
C TYR A 175 14.37 10.15 2.21
N ASN A 176 14.05 10.10 3.50
CA ASN A 176 12.72 10.45 4.00
C ASN A 176 12.40 11.95 3.86
N ARG A 177 13.36 12.84 4.10
CA ARG A 177 13.19 14.28 3.83
C ARG A 177 13.01 14.53 2.33
N TRP A 178 13.87 13.97 1.51
CA TRP A 178 13.81 14.13 0.06
C TRP A 178 12.48 13.62 -0.51
N ALA A 179 12.05 12.41 -0.13
CA ALA A 179 10.80 11.84 -0.60
C ALA A 179 9.60 12.69 -0.17
N LEU A 180 9.58 13.18 1.08
CA LEU A 180 8.53 14.08 1.55
C LEU A 180 8.50 15.38 0.71
N GLU A 181 9.65 16.01 0.49
CA GLU A 181 9.76 17.22 -0.35
C GLU A 181 9.24 16.99 -1.77
N GLU A 182 9.59 15.86 -2.40
CA GLU A 182 9.12 15.54 -3.76
C GLU A 182 7.61 15.29 -3.83
N VAL A 183 7.01 14.73 -2.77
CA VAL A 183 5.56 14.52 -2.66
C VAL A 183 4.86 15.86 -2.40
N GLU A 184 5.30 16.64 -1.40
CA GLU A 184 4.73 17.96 -1.07
C GLU A 184 4.74 18.90 -2.27
N LYS A 185 5.84 18.89 -3.05
CA LYS A 185 5.99 19.70 -4.26
C LYS A 185 4.90 19.41 -5.31
N ARG A 186 4.47 18.16 -5.43
CA ARG A 186 3.55 17.70 -6.49
C ARG A 186 2.10 17.65 -6.06
N PHE A 187 1.86 17.55 -4.76
CA PHE A 187 0.55 17.48 -4.16
C PHE A 187 0.36 18.60 -3.13
N PRO A 188 0.52 19.88 -3.53
CA PRO A 188 0.40 21.00 -2.61
C PRO A 188 -0.99 21.03 -1.98
N GLY A 189 -1.06 21.20 -0.66
CA GLY A 189 -2.32 21.28 0.08
C GLY A 189 -3.07 19.95 0.27
N VAL A 190 -2.54 18.83 -0.23
CA VAL A 190 -3.12 17.50 0.00
C VAL A 190 -2.55 16.91 1.30
N PRO A 191 -3.39 16.46 2.26
CA PRO A 191 -2.94 15.75 3.45
C PRO A 191 -2.15 14.48 3.08
N ILE A 192 -0.94 14.34 3.63
CA ILE A 192 -0.05 13.19 3.43
C ILE A 192 0.08 12.46 4.75
N VAL A 193 -0.21 11.16 4.76
CA VAL A 193 -0.11 10.34 5.97
C VAL A 193 0.95 9.24 5.77
N PRO A 194 2.20 9.45 6.26
CA PRO A 194 3.26 8.46 6.20
C PRO A 194 3.15 7.40 7.31
N SER A 195 3.70 6.21 7.07
CA SER A 195 4.02 5.18 8.07
C SER A 195 5.50 4.79 8.00
N VAL A 196 6.06 4.34 9.13
CA VAL A 196 7.45 3.86 9.19
C VAL A 196 7.55 2.46 8.57
N GLY A 197 8.44 2.30 7.58
CA GLY A 197 8.81 1.00 7.01
C GLY A 197 9.94 0.28 7.75
N ASN A 198 10.12 -1.01 7.50
CA ASN A 198 11.19 -1.78 8.15
C ASN A 198 12.58 -1.43 7.61
N ASN A 199 12.67 -0.87 6.40
CA ASN A 199 13.88 -0.28 5.85
C ASN A 199 14.08 1.17 6.29
N ASP A 200 13.06 1.87 6.81
CA ASP A 200 13.18 3.23 7.31
C ASP A 200 13.81 3.33 8.71
N ILE A 201 14.30 2.20 9.23
CA ILE A 201 14.96 2.11 10.51
C ILE A 201 16.34 1.45 10.41
N ILE A 202 17.16 1.76 11.40
CA ILE A 202 18.47 1.15 11.57
C ILE A 202 18.66 0.70 13.03
N PRO A 203 19.02 -0.58 13.27
CA PRO A 203 19.22 -1.66 12.30
C PRO A 203 17.94 -2.09 11.56
N HIS A 204 18.07 -2.70 10.38
CA HIS A 204 16.94 -3.21 9.58
C HIS A 204 16.01 -4.11 10.41
N ASN A 205 14.70 -3.87 10.35
CA ASN A 205 13.63 -4.54 11.13
C ASN A 205 13.63 -4.32 12.66
N ILE A 206 14.70 -3.78 13.25
CA ILE A 206 14.85 -3.68 14.69
C ILE A 206 14.41 -2.30 15.19
N MET A 207 13.11 -2.14 15.43
CA MET A 207 12.57 -0.92 16.06
C MET A 207 12.60 -1.08 17.58
N PHE A 208 13.50 -0.35 18.23
CA PHE A 208 13.55 -0.27 19.69
C PHE A 208 12.32 0.47 20.26
N PRO A 209 11.94 0.22 21.53
CA PRO A 209 10.96 1.06 22.23
C PRO A 209 11.29 2.54 22.09
N GLY A 210 10.29 3.39 21.85
CA GLY A 210 10.46 4.83 21.95
C GLY A 210 10.42 5.32 23.39
N PRO A 211 10.87 6.55 23.67
CA PRO A 211 11.49 7.48 22.74
C PRO A 211 12.93 7.06 22.37
N ASN A 212 13.27 7.19 21.09
CA ASN A 212 14.60 6.87 20.58
C ASN A 212 15.00 7.81 19.44
N GLN A 213 16.21 7.62 18.89
CA GLN A 213 16.73 8.48 17.82
C GLN A 213 15.87 8.42 16.54
N MET A 214 15.27 7.27 16.25
CA MET A 214 14.41 7.11 15.07
C MET A 214 13.10 7.88 15.25
N THR A 215 12.39 7.70 16.37
CA THR A 215 11.12 8.41 16.61
C THR A 215 11.33 9.92 16.67
N LYS A 216 12.42 10.38 17.28
CA LYS A 216 12.76 11.81 17.30
C LYS A 216 13.03 12.37 15.89
N ALA A 217 13.84 11.68 15.10
CA ALA A 217 14.17 12.16 13.75
C ALA A 217 12.93 12.19 12.85
N PHE A 218 12.07 11.17 12.90
CA PHE A 218 10.83 11.17 12.13
C PHE A 218 9.82 12.21 12.61
N GLU A 219 9.78 12.54 13.90
CA GLU A 219 8.94 13.64 14.41
C GLU A 219 9.38 14.97 13.79
N GLU A 220 10.70 15.19 13.66
CA GLU A 220 11.24 16.39 13.02
C GLU A 220 10.92 16.42 11.52
N ILE A 221 11.16 15.31 10.80
CA ILE A 221 10.93 15.19 9.34
C ILE A 221 9.45 15.37 9.00
N TRP A 222 8.55 14.72 9.75
CA TRP A 222 7.10 14.73 9.52
C TRP A 222 6.36 15.76 10.38
N SER A 223 7.07 16.72 10.96
CA SER A 223 6.52 17.69 11.93
C SER A 223 5.29 18.46 11.45
N LYS A 224 5.15 18.70 10.14
CA LYS A 224 3.99 19.35 9.51
C LYS A 224 2.80 18.42 9.31
N HIS A 225 3.03 17.11 9.31
CA HIS A 225 2.04 16.07 9.00
C HIS A 225 1.56 15.32 10.25
N ILE A 226 2.28 15.46 11.37
CA ILE A 226 1.89 14.94 12.69
C ILE A 226 1.21 16.06 13.48
N PRO A 227 -0.09 15.93 13.82
CA PRO A 227 -0.77 16.90 14.67
C PRO A 227 -0.06 17.10 16.02
N GLU A 228 -0.09 18.33 16.55
CA GLU A 228 0.60 18.66 17.81
C GLU A 228 0.16 17.77 18.98
N SER A 229 -1.15 17.48 19.06
CA SER A 229 -1.73 16.59 20.08
C SER A 229 -1.22 15.14 20.01
N GLU A 230 -0.68 14.73 18.87
CA GLU A 230 -0.23 13.34 18.64
C GLU A 230 1.29 13.19 18.78
N ARG A 231 2.04 14.28 18.98
CA ARG A 231 3.51 14.25 19.03
C ARG A 231 4.05 13.40 20.16
N ASP A 232 3.38 13.38 21.31
CA ASP A 232 3.84 12.57 22.45
C ASP A 232 3.63 11.07 22.22
N ALA A 233 2.51 10.67 21.59
CA ALA A 233 2.30 9.29 21.15
C ALA A 233 3.33 8.91 20.07
N PHE A 234 3.59 9.81 19.12
CA PHE A 234 4.58 9.61 18.08
C PHE A 234 6.00 9.44 18.64
N ARG A 235 6.40 10.25 19.61
CA ARG A 235 7.71 10.09 20.27
C ARG A 235 7.85 8.74 20.95
N GLN A 236 6.78 8.28 21.61
CA GLN A 236 6.75 7.03 22.36
C GLN A 236 6.77 5.79 21.46
N GLY A 237 6.18 5.85 20.26
CA GLY A 237 6.09 4.65 19.43
C GLY A 237 6.04 4.82 17.91
N GLY A 238 6.16 6.03 17.38
CA GLY A 238 6.17 6.29 15.94
C GLY A 238 4.84 6.03 15.24
N TYR A 239 3.73 6.09 15.99
CA TYR A 239 2.36 6.00 15.51
C TYR A 239 1.58 7.26 15.89
N PHE A 240 0.58 7.63 15.08
CA PHE A 240 -0.22 8.84 15.27
C PHE A 240 -1.54 8.76 14.49
N SER A 241 -2.51 9.60 14.84
CA SER A 241 -3.75 9.82 14.07
C SER A 241 -3.74 11.20 13.40
N THR A 242 -4.32 11.33 12.22
CA THR A 242 -4.53 12.65 11.59
C THR A 242 -5.87 12.71 10.88
N GLU A 243 -6.60 13.80 11.04
CA GLU A 243 -7.86 14.02 10.33
C GLU A 243 -7.59 14.50 8.91
N VAL A 244 -7.90 13.66 7.93
CA VAL A 244 -7.75 13.98 6.49
C VAL A 244 -8.99 14.66 5.91
N ILE A 245 -10.13 14.48 6.59
CA ILE A 245 -11.37 15.25 6.42
C ILE A 245 -11.78 15.68 7.83
N PRO A 246 -11.58 16.96 8.20
CA PRO A 246 -11.81 17.44 9.57
C PRO A 246 -13.19 17.07 10.11
N GLY A 247 -13.25 16.54 11.33
CA GLY A 247 -14.48 16.11 12.00
C GLY A 247 -15.19 14.90 11.39
N GLU A 248 -14.63 14.28 10.35
CA GLU A 248 -15.33 13.23 9.59
C GLU A 248 -14.48 12.00 9.30
N LEU A 249 -13.24 12.14 8.85
CA LEU A 249 -12.39 11.01 8.48
C LEU A 249 -10.96 11.23 8.94
N ALA A 250 -10.46 10.29 9.73
CA ALA A 250 -9.08 10.21 10.16
C ALA A 250 -8.33 9.06 9.49
N VAL A 251 -7.00 9.16 9.52
CA VAL A 251 -6.09 8.07 9.20
C VAL A 251 -5.22 7.82 10.42
N ILE A 252 -5.23 6.59 10.90
CA ILE A 252 -4.35 6.12 11.99
C ILE A 252 -3.13 5.45 11.35
N SER A 253 -1.97 6.06 11.51
CA SER A 253 -0.68 5.53 11.07
C SER A 253 -0.06 4.67 12.17
N LEU A 254 0.00 3.36 11.92
CA LEU A 254 0.49 2.35 12.85
C LEU A 254 1.99 2.09 12.63
N ASN A 255 2.73 1.95 13.73
CA ASN A 255 4.07 1.38 13.70
C ASN A 255 4.01 -0.15 13.86
N THR A 256 3.77 -0.83 12.75
CA THR A 256 3.65 -2.30 12.69
C THR A 256 4.94 -3.05 13.05
N LEU A 257 6.09 -2.37 13.13
CA LEU A 257 7.36 -2.99 13.52
C LEU A 257 7.35 -3.49 14.97
N TYR A 258 6.52 -2.93 15.85
CA TYR A 258 6.36 -3.46 17.21
C TYR A 258 5.57 -4.76 17.27
N TRP A 259 4.92 -5.15 16.18
CA TRP A 259 4.21 -6.43 16.07
C TRP A 259 4.93 -7.42 15.16
N TYR A 260 5.93 -6.96 14.40
CA TYR A 260 6.64 -7.72 13.39
C TYR A 260 7.55 -8.78 14.02
N ASP A 261 7.41 -10.04 13.60
CA ASP A 261 8.12 -11.18 14.20
C ASP A 261 9.65 -11.17 13.99
N ASN A 262 10.13 -10.39 13.01
CA ASN A 262 11.55 -10.16 12.75
C ASN A 262 12.13 -9.01 13.58
N ASN A 263 11.33 -8.30 14.37
CA ASN A 263 11.83 -7.31 15.31
C ASN A 263 12.28 -7.98 16.61
N ALA A 264 13.57 -8.24 16.73
CA ALA A 264 14.17 -8.85 17.91
C ALA A 264 14.22 -7.92 19.16
N ALA A 265 13.85 -6.64 19.03
CA ALA A 265 13.83 -5.70 20.16
C ALA A 265 12.52 -5.72 20.97
N VAL A 266 11.49 -6.45 20.52
CA VAL A 266 10.19 -6.58 21.21
C VAL A 266 9.90 -8.03 21.57
N ARG A 267 8.94 -8.25 22.50
CA ARG A 267 8.57 -9.58 22.97
C ARG A 267 7.26 -10.10 22.40
N GLY A 268 6.70 -9.41 21.40
CA GLY A 268 5.52 -9.86 20.68
C GLY A 268 4.25 -9.83 21.52
N CYS A 269 4.00 -8.71 22.22
CA CYS A 269 2.78 -8.47 22.99
C CYS A 269 2.53 -9.45 24.16
N LYS A 270 3.58 -10.05 24.72
CA LYS A 270 3.47 -10.97 25.88
C LYS A 270 3.26 -10.26 27.23
N GLY A 271 3.71 -9.02 27.38
CA GLY A 271 3.59 -8.25 28.62
C GLY A 271 2.84 -6.94 28.41
N LYS A 272 2.16 -6.43 29.46
CA LYS A 272 1.42 -5.15 29.41
C LYS A 272 2.32 -3.96 29.03
N GLN A 273 3.60 -4.00 29.45
CA GLN A 273 4.57 -2.94 29.16
C GLN A 273 5.39 -3.20 27.87
N ASP A 274 5.10 -4.27 27.13
CA ASP A 274 5.75 -4.49 25.83
C ASP A 274 5.29 -3.38 24.86
N PRO A 275 6.18 -2.78 24.04
CA PRO A 275 5.80 -1.70 23.12
C PRO A 275 4.66 -2.09 22.18
N GLY A 276 4.59 -3.35 21.77
CA GLY A 276 3.50 -3.87 20.93
C GLY A 276 2.16 -3.85 21.67
N SER A 277 2.14 -4.20 22.96
CA SER A 277 0.94 -4.14 23.80
C SER A 277 0.49 -2.70 24.00
N LEU A 278 1.40 -1.81 24.40
CA LEU A 278 1.11 -0.38 24.61
C LEU A 278 0.56 0.28 23.34
N HIS A 279 1.09 -0.09 22.17
CA HIS A 279 0.58 0.39 20.89
C HIS A 279 -0.85 -0.10 20.60
N LEU A 280 -1.18 -1.35 20.94
CA LEU A 280 -2.54 -1.89 20.78
C LEU A 280 -3.53 -1.25 21.77
N ASP A 281 -3.10 -1.00 23.01
CA ASP A 281 -3.87 -0.24 24.01
C ASP A 281 -4.16 1.19 23.54
N TRP A 282 -3.16 1.85 22.95
CA TRP A 282 -3.32 3.17 22.33
C TRP A 282 -4.28 3.14 21.14
N LEU A 283 -4.15 2.15 20.25
CA LEU A 283 -5.02 2.00 19.08
C LEU A 283 -6.49 1.87 19.49
N GLU A 284 -6.78 1.02 20.46
CA GLU A 284 -8.13 0.84 20.98
C GLU A 284 -8.66 2.14 21.60
N SER A 285 -7.85 2.82 22.41
CA SER A 285 -8.22 4.12 23.00
C SER A 285 -8.51 5.17 21.93
N LYS A 286 -7.70 5.22 20.86
CA LYS A 286 -7.89 6.15 19.73
C LYS A 286 -9.15 5.82 18.93
N LEU A 287 -9.47 4.54 18.73
CA LEU A 287 -10.72 4.14 18.07
C LEU A 287 -11.94 4.55 18.90
N ILE A 288 -11.89 4.43 20.23
CA ILE A 288 -12.95 4.92 21.12
C ILE A 288 -13.12 6.44 21.00
N GLU A 289 -12.02 7.18 21.02
CA GLU A 289 -12.02 8.65 20.86
C GLU A 289 -12.68 9.08 19.55
N LEU A 290 -12.22 8.54 18.42
CA LEU A 290 -12.76 8.86 17.09
C LEU A 290 -14.24 8.46 16.97
N ARG A 291 -14.61 7.28 17.49
CA ARG A 291 -15.99 6.80 17.48
C ARG A 291 -16.91 7.73 18.29
N ASN A 292 -16.48 8.18 19.47
CA ASN A 292 -17.24 9.12 20.29
C ASN A 292 -17.41 10.49 19.58
N ALA A 293 -16.44 10.87 18.76
CA ALA A 293 -16.52 12.05 17.90
C ALA A 293 -17.28 11.81 16.59
N SER A 294 -17.82 10.61 16.34
CA SER A 294 -18.44 10.22 15.06
C SER A 294 -17.51 10.32 13.83
N VAL A 295 -16.20 10.27 14.07
CA VAL A 295 -15.14 10.27 13.07
C VAL A 295 -14.81 8.82 12.70
N GLN A 296 -14.75 8.53 11.40
CA GLN A 296 -14.33 7.23 10.90
C GLN A 296 -12.84 7.19 10.63
N SER A 297 -12.25 6.00 10.53
CA SER A 297 -10.82 5.85 10.35
C SER A 297 -10.43 4.88 9.22
N HIS A 298 -9.37 5.26 8.51
CA HIS A 298 -8.50 4.29 7.83
C HIS A 298 -7.36 3.90 8.76
N LEU A 299 -6.98 2.61 8.74
CA LEU A 299 -5.74 2.14 9.35
C LEU A 299 -4.69 1.99 8.26
N ILE A 300 -3.49 2.50 8.51
CA ILE A 300 -2.34 2.26 7.64
C ILE A 300 -1.16 1.73 8.44
N GLY A 301 -0.32 0.93 7.82
CA GLY A 301 0.93 0.46 8.39
C GLY A 301 1.83 -0.12 7.30
N HIS A 302 3.06 -0.48 7.64
CA HIS A 302 3.96 -1.03 6.63
C HIS A 302 3.81 -2.56 6.50
N VAL A 303 4.13 -3.29 7.58
CA VAL A 303 4.09 -4.75 7.62
C VAL A 303 2.63 -5.21 7.76
N PRO A 304 2.07 -5.97 6.80
CA PRO A 304 0.67 -6.35 6.85
C PRO A 304 0.40 -7.36 7.97
N PRO A 305 -0.78 -7.29 8.61
CA PRO A 305 -1.10 -8.04 9.82
C PRO A 305 -1.50 -9.49 9.48
N THR A 306 -0.60 -10.25 8.86
CA THR A 306 -0.78 -11.67 8.58
C THR A 306 -0.14 -12.52 9.68
N ALA A 307 -0.64 -13.76 9.88
CA ALA A 307 -0.05 -14.72 10.82
C ALA A 307 1.41 -15.08 10.48
N GLY A 308 1.83 -14.88 9.22
CA GLY A 308 3.20 -15.13 8.78
C GLY A 308 4.17 -13.96 9.00
N ASN A 309 3.65 -12.79 9.39
CA ASN A 309 4.45 -11.59 9.62
C ASN A 309 4.45 -11.17 11.09
N LEU A 310 3.31 -11.24 11.77
CA LEU A 310 3.21 -10.72 13.14
C LEU A 310 3.43 -11.81 14.19
N PHE A 311 3.90 -11.40 15.36
CA PHE A 311 3.88 -12.26 16.54
C PHE A 311 2.44 -12.73 16.84
N PRO A 312 2.22 -14.00 17.21
CA PRO A 312 0.87 -14.56 17.39
C PRO A 312 -0.04 -13.77 18.33
N HIS A 313 0.46 -13.35 19.51
CA HIS A 313 -0.35 -12.57 20.45
C HIS A 313 -0.71 -11.18 19.91
N CYS A 314 0.22 -10.52 19.21
CA CYS A 314 -0.05 -9.24 18.56
C CYS A 314 -1.08 -9.41 17.45
N TYR A 315 -0.96 -10.46 16.62
CA TYR A 315 -1.91 -10.79 15.56
C TYR A 315 -3.32 -11.02 16.12
N ASP A 316 -3.46 -11.86 17.15
CA ASP A 316 -4.75 -12.15 17.76
C ASP A 316 -5.39 -10.90 18.39
N ARG A 317 -4.60 -10.10 19.12
CA ARG A 317 -5.08 -8.87 19.76
C ARG A 317 -5.46 -7.78 18.74
N TYR A 318 -4.67 -7.60 17.68
CA TYR A 318 -5.02 -6.70 16.57
C TYR A 318 -6.30 -7.17 15.87
N THR A 319 -6.43 -8.47 15.61
CA THR A 319 -7.62 -9.08 15.00
C THR A 319 -8.87 -8.83 15.83
N ASP A 320 -8.79 -9.01 17.16
CA ASP A 320 -9.89 -8.71 18.08
C ASP A 320 -10.34 -7.24 17.98
N ILE A 321 -9.39 -6.30 18.02
CA ILE A 321 -9.69 -4.86 17.93
C ILE A 321 -10.40 -4.56 16.60
N VAL A 322 -9.83 -4.92 15.45
CA VAL A 322 -10.43 -4.53 14.17
C VAL A 322 -11.79 -5.18 13.91
N LEU A 323 -12.04 -6.37 14.46
CA LEU A 323 -13.36 -7.02 14.40
C LEU A 323 -14.39 -6.37 15.33
N ARG A 324 -13.96 -5.73 16.43
CA ARG A 324 -14.86 -5.01 17.34
C ARG A 324 -15.23 -3.61 16.84
N TYR A 325 -14.39 -2.94 16.05
CA TYR A 325 -14.63 -1.55 15.62
C TYR A 325 -15.00 -1.43 14.12
N GLN A 326 -15.82 -2.36 13.59
CA GLN A 326 -16.21 -2.33 12.18
C GLN A 326 -17.05 -1.11 11.78
N ASP A 327 -17.74 -0.46 12.72
CA ASP A 327 -18.50 0.78 12.44
C ASP A 327 -17.60 2.02 12.28
N SER A 328 -16.39 1.94 12.82
CA SER A 328 -15.43 3.04 12.91
C SER A 328 -14.32 2.89 11.86
N ILE A 329 -13.85 1.66 11.62
CA ILE A 329 -12.78 1.36 10.65
C ILE A 329 -13.38 1.13 9.27
N VAL A 330 -13.08 2.01 8.30
CA VAL A 330 -13.63 1.95 6.92
C VAL A 330 -12.64 1.40 5.90
N GLY A 331 -11.37 1.22 6.25
CA GLY A 331 -10.39 0.53 5.40
C GLY A 331 -9.03 0.33 6.07
N GLN A 332 -8.30 -0.68 5.64
CA GLN A 332 -6.97 -1.03 6.15
C GLN A 332 -5.98 -1.22 5.00
N HIS A 333 -4.86 -0.50 5.01
CA HIS A 333 -3.92 -0.44 3.88
C HIS A 333 -2.47 -0.65 4.32
N PHE A 334 -1.77 -1.57 3.66
CA PHE A 334 -0.40 -2.00 3.99
C PHE A 334 0.50 -2.14 2.75
N GLY A 335 1.81 -2.32 2.97
CA GLY A 335 2.84 -2.51 1.94
C GLY A 335 3.72 -3.72 2.22
N HIS A 336 5.05 -3.55 2.19
CA HIS A 336 6.10 -4.49 2.61
C HIS A 336 6.31 -5.72 1.71
N MET A 337 5.22 -6.40 1.35
CA MET A 337 5.29 -7.67 0.61
C MET A 337 5.53 -7.47 -0.90
N ASN A 338 5.48 -6.22 -1.39
CA ASN A 338 5.60 -5.84 -2.80
C ASN A 338 4.60 -6.53 -3.73
N ILE A 339 3.48 -7.05 -3.20
CA ILE A 339 2.45 -7.77 -3.95
C ILE A 339 1.15 -6.97 -4.00
N ASP A 340 0.33 -7.24 -5.02
CA ASP A 340 -1.05 -6.78 -5.07
C ASP A 340 -1.99 -7.86 -4.51
N SER A 341 -2.39 -7.73 -3.25
CA SER A 341 -3.35 -8.68 -2.69
C SER A 341 -4.21 -8.09 -1.59
N TRP A 342 -5.15 -8.91 -1.13
CA TRP A 342 -6.01 -8.61 0.02
C TRP A 342 -6.22 -9.88 0.82
N PHE A 343 -6.48 -9.69 2.11
CA PHE A 343 -6.54 -10.74 3.11
C PHE A 343 -7.72 -10.48 4.06
N LEU A 344 -8.08 -11.46 4.87
CA LEU A 344 -9.11 -11.33 5.88
C LEU A 344 -8.50 -11.43 7.28
N GLN A 345 -8.90 -10.49 8.14
CA GLN A 345 -8.94 -10.78 9.57
C GLN A 345 -10.23 -11.54 9.86
N GLU A 346 -10.09 -12.73 10.43
CA GLU A 346 -11.22 -13.61 10.75
C GLU A 346 -11.21 -14.02 12.22
N GLU A 347 -12.38 -14.17 12.82
CA GLU A 347 -12.53 -14.72 14.16
C GLU A 347 -12.15 -16.21 14.17
N GLY A 348 -11.23 -16.60 15.05
CA GLY A 348 -10.78 -17.98 15.22
C GLY A 348 -11.38 -18.61 16.47
N ALA A 349 -11.72 -19.90 16.41
CA ALA A 349 -11.86 -20.71 17.63
C ALA A 349 -10.44 -21.05 18.16
N LEU A 350 -10.16 -20.72 19.42
CA LEU A 350 -8.82 -20.81 20.07
C LEU A 350 -8.55 -22.25 20.53
N ALA A 351 -7.34 -22.85 20.53
CA ALA A 351 -7.12 -24.28 20.88
C ALA A 351 -6.62 -24.59 22.31
N THR A 352 -6.73 -25.87 22.72
CA THR A 352 -6.20 -26.49 23.95
C THR A 352 -4.72 -26.86 23.85
N GLU A 353 -3.94 -26.80 24.96
CA GLU A 353 -2.50 -27.15 24.99
C GLU A 353 -2.16 -28.55 24.43
N ASP A 354 -3.07 -29.52 24.52
CA ASP A 354 -2.77 -30.91 24.14
C ASP A 354 -2.52 -31.15 22.64
N GLU A 355 -2.92 -30.22 21.75
CA GLU A 355 -2.66 -30.33 20.29
C GLU A 355 -1.41 -29.59 19.81
N ALA A 356 -0.83 -28.70 20.62
CA ALA A 356 0.47 -28.09 20.32
C ALA A 356 1.61 -29.13 20.36
N PHE A 357 1.45 -30.17 21.18
CA PHE A 357 2.40 -31.28 21.31
C PHE A 357 2.45 -32.17 20.07
N ASN A 358 1.30 -32.41 19.42
CA ASN A 358 1.22 -33.30 18.24
C ASN A 358 1.61 -32.61 16.92
N SER A 359 1.68 -31.27 16.87
CA SER A 359 2.21 -30.55 15.70
C SER A 359 3.74 -30.61 15.59
N CYS A 360 4.44 -30.92 16.68
CA CYS A 360 5.90 -31.02 16.68
C CYS A 360 6.41 -32.41 16.24
N THR A 361 5.60 -33.46 16.39
CA THR A 361 6.01 -34.85 16.09
C THR A 361 5.74 -35.30 14.66
N ALA A 362 4.87 -34.60 13.91
CA ALA A 362 4.51 -34.97 12.53
C ALA A 362 5.46 -34.41 11.45
N ARG A 363 6.61 -33.83 11.81
CA ARG A 363 7.51 -33.11 10.89
C ARG A 363 8.77 -33.90 10.49
N ALA A 364 8.70 -35.21 10.50
CA ALA A 364 9.77 -36.10 10.06
C ALA A 364 9.25 -37.19 9.13
N THR A 365 8.67 -36.81 7.98
CA THR A 365 8.64 -37.68 6.79
C THR A 365 8.28 -36.85 5.54
N GLU A 366 9.28 -36.69 4.67
CA GLU A 366 9.25 -36.42 3.23
C GLU A 366 8.19 -35.45 2.67
N ARG A 367 8.61 -34.21 2.33
CA ARG A 367 7.95 -33.40 1.27
C ARG A 367 8.97 -32.62 0.42
N PRO A 368 8.70 -32.45 -0.90
CA PRO A 368 9.67 -32.00 -1.90
C PRO A 368 9.83 -30.45 -1.93
N PRO A 369 10.83 -29.90 -2.65
CA PRO A 369 11.22 -28.49 -2.53
C PRO A 369 10.37 -27.50 -3.35
N PHE A 370 10.14 -26.31 -2.77
CA PHE A 370 9.90 -24.96 -3.31
C PHE A 370 8.98 -24.74 -4.54
N HIS A 371 7.93 -23.92 -4.34
CA HIS A 371 7.29 -23.07 -5.37
C HIS A 371 6.71 -21.77 -4.75
N ALA A 372 6.50 -20.74 -5.58
CA ALA A 372 5.68 -19.54 -5.29
C ALA A 372 4.21 -19.88 -4.95
N GLU A 373 3.87 -21.17 -4.99
CA GLU A 373 2.60 -21.78 -4.60
C GLU A 373 2.19 -21.50 -3.15
N THR A 374 3.04 -21.04 -2.22
CA THR A 374 2.62 -20.91 -0.81
C THR A 374 1.63 -19.80 -0.56
N LEU A 375 1.88 -18.57 -1.04
CA LEU A 375 0.96 -17.46 -0.80
C LEU A 375 -0.35 -17.64 -1.59
N ALA A 376 -0.24 -17.97 -2.87
CA ALA A 376 -1.42 -18.27 -3.69
C ALA A 376 -2.23 -19.44 -3.08
N SER A 377 -1.57 -20.52 -2.64
CA SER A 377 -2.27 -21.63 -1.98
C SER A 377 -2.87 -21.22 -0.63
N ASP A 378 -2.20 -20.39 0.15
CA ASP A 378 -2.72 -19.90 1.44
C ASP A 378 -3.97 -19.05 1.22
N LEU A 379 -3.93 -18.09 0.28
CA LEU A 379 -5.09 -17.29 -0.12
C LEU A 379 -6.21 -18.18 -0.69
N GLN A 380 -5.87 -19.18 -1.49
CA GLN A 380 -6.87 -20.13 -2.00
C GLN A 380 -7.59 -20.84 -0.85
N LYS A 381 -6.83 -21.36 0.13
CA LYS A 381 -7.37 -22.06 1.30
C LYS A 381 -8.13 -21.15 2.25
N GLU A 382 -7.76 -19.88 2.32
CA GLU A 382 -8.45 -18.84 3.08
C GLU A 382 -9.80 -18.52 2.43
N PHE A 383 -9.81 -18.28 1.12
CA PHE A 383 -11.02 -18.00 0.36
C PHE A 383 -11.96 -19.20 0.28
N ASP A 384 -11.42 -20.43 0.17
CA ASP A 384 -12.19 -21.67 0.25
C ASP A 384 -12.84 -21.87 1.63
N SER A 385 -12.31 -21.24 2.70
CA SER A 385 -12.94 -21.28 4.03
C SER A 385 -14.04 -20.25 4.24
N ILE A 386 -14.26 -19.30 3.32
CA ILE A 386 -15.32 -18.30 3.47
C ILE A 386 -16.69 -18.99 3.42
N PRO A 387 -17.55 -18.83 4.45
CA PRO A 387 -18.87 -19.43 4.46
C PRO A 387 -19.75 -18.91 3.32
N THR A 388 -20.76 -19.70 2.93
CA THR A 388 -21.79 -19.25 1.99
C THR A 388 -22.50 -18.00 2.52
N ARG A 389 -23.03 -17.16 1.64
CA ARG A 389 -23.69 -15.90 2.01
C ARG A 389 -24.76 -16.06 3.11
N GLN A 390 -25.52 -17.17 3.08
CA GLN A 390 -26.55 -17.48 4.08
C GLN A 390 -26.00 -17.86 5.46
N LYS A 391 -24.73 -18.29 5.54
CA LYS A 391 -24.08 -18.76 6.78
C LYS A 391 -23.00 -17.80 7.28
N ALA A 392 -22.64 -16.78 6.50
CA ALA A 392 -21.57 -15.86 6.84
C ALA A 392 -22.02 -14.92 7.96
N ASN A 393 -21.31 -14.94 9.08
CA ASN A 393 -21.38 -13.87 10.08
C ASN A 393 -20.42 -12.76 9.66
N LEU A 394 -20.93 -11.65 9.14
CA LEU A 394 -20.09 -10.54 8.68
C LEU A 394 -19.29 -9.89 9.83
N ASP A 395 -19.78 -9.99 11.07
CA ASP A 395 -19.11 -9.43 12.25
C ASP A 395 -17.83 -10.22 12.60
N ALA A 396 -17.61 -11.37 11.97
CA ALA A 396 -16.44 -12.21 12.17
C ALA A 396 -15.33 -11.94 11.13
N TYR A 397 -15.51 -10.97 10.22
CA TYR A 397 -14.55 -10.70 9.14
C TYR A 397 -14.29 -9.20 8.95
N MET A 398 -13.03 -8.85 8.72
CA MET A 398 -12.65 -7.52 8.26
C MET A 398 -11.50 -7.61 7.24
N PRO A 399 -11.66 -7.10 6.01
CA PRO A 399 -10.61 -7.17 5.00
C PRO A 399 -9.51 -6.13 5.22
N PHE A 400 -8.31 -6.45 4.75
CA PHE A 400 -7.22 -5.50 4.59
C PHE A 400 -6.49 -5.71 3.28
N PHE A 401 -5.84 -4.65 2.79
CA PHE A 401 -5.26 -4.59 1.46
C PHE A 401 -3.76 -4.35 1.53
N VAL A 402 -3.02 -5.10 0.71
CA VAL A 402 -1.59 -4.93 0.50
C VAL A 402 -1.40 -4.34 -0.89
N ALA A 403 -0.75 -3.18 -0.96
CA ALA A 403 -0.45 -2.53 -2.23
C ALA A 403 0.88 -3.05 -2.80
N PRO A 404 0.98 -3.15 -4.14
CA PRO A 404 2.25 -3.41 -4.79
C PRO A 404 3.16 -2.18 -4.72
N SER A 405 4.44 -2.40 -4.98
CA SER A 405 5.48 -1.40 -4.74
C SER A 405 5.90 -0.60 -5.96
N VAL A 406 6.54 0.54 -5.73
CA VAL A 406 7.27 1.27 -6.77
C VAL A 406 8.64 0.66 -7.02
N VAL A 407 9.28 0.07 -6.00
CA VAL A 407 10.55 -0.65 -6.15
C VAL A 407 10.41 -1.76 -7.19
N PRO A 408 11.35 -1.88 -8.16
CA PRO A 408 11.22 -2.80 -9.28
C PRO A 408 11.60 -4.25 -8.91
N THR A 409 11.26 -4.68 -7.68
CA THR A 409 11.23 -6.12 -7.30
C THR A 409 10.30 -6.88 -8.24
N TYR A 410 9.16 -6.26 -8.56
CA TYR A 410 8.29 -6.62 -9.68
C TYR A 410 8.20 -5.45 -10.64
N TYR A 411 7.12 -5.31 -11.41
CA TYR A 411 6.93 -4.10 -12.19
C TYR A 411 6.38 -2.99 -11.29
N PRO A 412 6.95 -1.76 -11.33
CA PRO A 412 6.51 -0.67 -10.48
C PRO A 412 5.01 -0.42 -10.63
N ALA A 413 4.31 -0.29 -9.51
CA ALA A 413 2.88 -0.16 -9.49
C ALA A 413 2.42 0.87 -8.45
N VAL A 414 1.25 1.46 -8.70
CA VAL A 414 0.61 2.44 -7.80
C VAL A 414 -0.90 2.23 -7.81
N ARG A 415 -1.56 2.60 -6.71
CA ARG A 415 -3.00 2.41 -6.53
C ARG A 415 -3.72 3.74 -6.33
N VAL A 416 -4.87 3.88 -7.00
CA VAL A 416 -5.80 4.99 -6.74
C VAL A 416 -7.10 4.44 -6.23
N TRP A 417 -7.42 4.80 -5.00
CA TRP A 417 -8.63 4.42 -4.31
C TRP A 417 -9.72 5.45 -4.52
N THR A 418 -10.95 4.98 -4.41
CA THR A 418 -12.13 5.83 -4.48
C THR A 418 -13.13 5.39 -3.43
N TYR A 419 -13.84 6.38 -2.88
CA TYR A 419 -14.82 6.20 -1.83
C TYR A 419 -16.04 7.07 -2.13
N ASN A 420 -17.14 6.78 -1.44
CA ASN A 420 -18.39 7.49 -1.62
C ASN A 420 -18.34 8.82 -0.87
N ALA A 421 -18.11 9.91 -1.60
CA ALA A 421 -18.14 11.27 -1.08
C ALA A 421 -19.54 11.92 -1.11
N THR A 422 -20.58 11.19 -1.54
CA THR A 422 -21.94 11.73 -1.58
C THR A 422 -22.52 11.73 -0.17
N ARG A 423 -22.77 12.93 0.37
CA ARG A 423 -23.46 13.11 1.64
C ARG A 423 -24.96 12.83 1.44
N ASP A 424 -25.49 11.85 2.15
CA ASP A 424 -26.94 11.62 2.22
C ASP A 424 -27.56 12.72 3.13
N PRO A 425 -28.75 13.28 2.86
CA PRO A 425 -29.36 14.31 3.69
C PRO A 425 -29.67 13.88 5.14
N SER A 426 -29.52 12.59 5.44
CA SER A 426 -29.80 11.99 6.74
C SER A 426 -28.61 11.10 7.14
N PRO A 427 -27.64 11.57 7.93
CA PRO A 427 -26.61 10.68 8.45
C PRO A 427 -27.28 9.56 9.26
N PRO A 428 -26.90 8.28 9.08
CA PRO A 428 -27.32 7.25 10.00
C PRO A 428 -26.82 7.62 11.40
N ALA A 429 -27.75 7.70 12.35
CA ALA A 429 -27.40 7.95 13.74
C ALA A 429 -26.58 6.78 14.25
N ILE A 430 -25.29 6.98 14.52
CA ILE A 430 -24.51 6.03 15.31
C ILE A 430 -25.23 5.94 16.66
N PRO A 431 -25.71 4.76 17.09
CA PRO A 431 -26.28 4.62 18.41
C PRO A 431 -25.19 4.98 19.42
N LEU A 432 -25.37 6.11 20.12
CA LEU A 432 -24.64 6.42 21.34
C LEU A 432 -25.12 5.41 22.38
N SER A 433 -24.45 4.25 22.45
CA SER A 433 -24.57 3.39 23.63
C SER A 433 -23.90 4.13 24.78
N ASN A 434 -24.69 4.53 25.78
CA ASN A 434 -24.22 5.04 27.08
C ASN A 434 -23.54 3.92 27.91
N GLU A 435 -22.58 3.22 27.32
CA GLU A 435 -21.67 2.35 28.07
C GLU A 435 -20.35 3.10 28.23
N GLN A 436 -20.31 3.96 29.25
CA GLN A 436 -19.05 4.35 29.86
C GLN A 436 -18.43 3.10 30.47
N ALA A 437 -17.61 2.39 29.68
CA ALA A 437 -16.69 1.41 30.22
C ALA A 437 -15.62 2.21 30.97
N SER A 438 -15.76 2.32 32.29
CA SER A 438 -14.63 2.59 33.17
C SER A 438 -13.60 1.49 32.92
N ILE A 439 -12.49 1.83 32.29
CA ILE A 439 -11.31 0.97 32.28
C ILE A 439 -10.74 1.04 33.70
N ASP A 440 -11.35 0.32 34.64
CA ASP A 440 -10.70 0.03 35.91
C ASP A 440 -9.58 -0.96 35.60
N SER A 441 -8.38 -0.42 35.54
CA SER A 441 -7.12 -1.14 35.34
C SER A 441 -6.72 -1.95 36.59
N GLU A 442 -7.64 -2.71 37.17
CA GLU A 442 -7.40 -3.59 38.32
C GLU A 442 -8.01 -4.97 38.08
N GLU A 443 -7.43 -5.72 37.15
CA GLU A 443 -7.41 -7.19 37.28
C GLU A 443 -5.97 -7.67 37.19
N GLU A 444 -5.52 -8.26 38.30
CA GLU A 444 -4.24 -8.90 38.50
C GLU A 444 -3.94 -9.85 37.34
N LEU A 445 -2.87 -9.57 36.60
CA LEU A 445 -2.18 -10.61 35.86
C LEU A 445 -1.49 -11.49 36.90
N GLY A 446 -2.20 -12.50 37.39
CA GLY A 446 -1.58 -13.60 38.10
C GLY A 446 -0.44 -14.14 37.24
N GLY A 447 0.79 -13.99 37.76
CA GLY A 447 1.97 -14.58 37.17
C GLY A 447 1.90 -16.08 37.36
N ASP A 448 1.67 -16.80 36.26
CA ASP A 448 2.08 -18.18 36.16
C ASP A 448 3.41 -18.19 35.39
N ASP A 449 4.49 -18.22 36.16
CA ASP A 449 5.80 -18.63 35.69
C ASP A 449 5.71 -20.11 35.27
N GLU A 450 5.34 -20.38 34.02
CA GLU A 450 5.60 -21.69 33.40
C GLU A 450 6.91 -21.60 32.60
N GLU A 451 7.93 -22.31 33.13
CA GLU A 451 9.19 -22.58 32.46
C GLU A 451 8.95 -23.31 31.13
N ASP A 452 8.86 -22.57 30.03
CA ASP A 452 8.91 -23.17 28.70
C ASP A 452 10.33 -23.68 28.42
N ALA A 453 10.44 -25.00 28.34
CA ALA A 453 11.65 -25.75 28.08
C ALA A 453 12.48 -25.17 26.93
N ALA A 454 13.75 -24.92 27.22
CA ALA A 454 14.75 -24.43 26.30
C ALA A 454 14.87 -25.30 25.04
N CYS A 455 14.54 -24.73 23.87
CA CYS A 455 15.03 -25.23 22.58
C CYS A 455 16.32 -24.49 22.20
N THR A 456 17.41 -24.83 22.89
CA THR A 456 18.75 -24.43 22.49
C THR A 456 19.29 -25.40 21.44
N SER A 457 19.41 -24.96 20.19
CA SER A 457 20.64 -25.06 19.36
C SER A 457 20.37 -24.68 17.89
N LEU A 458 21.20 -23.78 17.36
CA LEU A 458 21.40 -23.60 15.92
C LEU A 458 22.35 -24.70 15.39
N PRO A 459 22.21 -25.14 14.13
CA PRO A 459 23.02 -24.50 13.08
C PRO A 459 22.27 -24.16 11.79
N GLN A 460 22.97 -23.38 10.96
CA GLN A 460 22.56 -22.62 9.78
C GLN A 460 21.82 -23.35 8.63
N LYS A 461 21.00 -22.54 7.93
CA LYS A 461 20.57 -22.62 6.51
C LYS A 461 19.65 -23.77 6.08
N VAL A 462 18.34 -23.57 6.28
CA VAL A 462 17.29 -23.82 5.26
C VAL A 462 16.19 -22.77 5.44
N LYS A 463 15.84 -22.00 4.38
CA LYS A 463 14.69 -21.08 4.41
C LYS A 463 13.40 -21.92 4.45
N ILE A 464 12.82 -22.11 5.63
CA ILE A 464 11.48 -22.69 5.80
C ILE A 464 10.44 -21.63 5.41
N GLN A 465 9.53 -21.95 4.50
CA GLN A 465 8.46 -21.05 4.05
C GLN A 465 7.48 -20.73 5.19
N ARG A 466 7.11 -19.46 5.37
CA ARG A 466 6.10 -19.00 6.35
C ARG A 466 4.70 -19.07 5.73
N SER A 467 3.71 -19.53 6.50
CA SER A 467 2.31 -19.46 6.08
C SER A 467 1.72 -18.13 6.53
N HIS A 468 1.05 -17.42 5.63
CA HIS A 468 0.41 -16.14 5.94
C HIS A 468 -1.02 -16.31 6.47
N ARG A 469 -1.57 -17.52 6.33
CA ARG A 469 -2.89 -17.87 6.81
C ARG A 469 -2.89 -18.08 8.32
N ARG A 470 -3.96 -17.66 8.99
CA ARG A 470 -4.23 -18.04 10.38
C ARG A 470 -4.24 -19.57 10.54
N PRO A 471 -3.48 -20.14 11.48
CA PRO A 471 -3.55 -21.57 11.78
C PRO A 471 -4.96 -21.97 12.25
N LYS A 472 -5.48 -23.10 11.76
CA LYS A 472 -6.74 -23.67 12.26
C LYS A 472 -6.49 -24.35 13.59
N HIS A 473 -6.80 -23.65 14.66
CA HIS A 473 -6.75 -24.18 16.02
C HIS A 473 -8.09 -24.87 16.36
N GLY A 474 -8.02 -26.05 17.00
CA GLY A 474 -9.19 -26.77 17.54
C GLY A 474 -9.99 -25.94 18.55
N LYS A 475 -11.21 -26.37 18.88
CA LYS A 475 -12.18 -25.59 19.69
C LYS A 475 -11.86 -25.61 21.21
N LYS A 476 -11.23 -24.57 21.74
CA LYS A 476 -11.39 -24.00 23.09
C LYS A 476 -12.17 -22.68 23.01
N LYS A 477 -13.03 -22.49 24.01
CA LYS A 477 -13.71 -21.22 24.31
C LYS A 477 -12.75 -20.36 25.14
N HIS A 478 -12.12 -19.32 24.59
CA HIS A 478 -11.84 -18.16 25.45
C HIS A 478 -13.11 -17.32 25.50
N LYS A 479 -13.69 -17.27 26.68
CA LYS A 479 -14.66 -16.25 27.06
C LYS A 479 -13.99 -14.93 27.51
N LYS A 480 -12.66 -14.79 27.41
CA LYS A 480 -11.95 -13.66 28.03
C LYS A 480 -12.34 -12.28 27.44
N ASN A 481 -12.73 -12.21 26.16
CA ASN A 481 -13.22 -10.97 25.54
C ASN A 481 -14.73 -10.99 25.23
N ALA A 482 -15.48 -12.00 25.69
CA ALA A 482 -16.92 -12.11 25.42
C ALA A 482 -17.76 -10.99 26.07
N HIS A 483 -17.11 -10.13 26.87
CA HIS A 483 -17.71 -9.01 27.59
C HIS A 483 -17.35 -7.64 27.00
N LEU A 484 -16.40 -7.55 26.06
CA LEU A 484 -16.07 -6.28 25.43
C LEU A 484 -17.11 -5.93 24.35
N PRO A 485 -17.53 -4.65 24.24
CA PRO A 485 -18.55 -4.25 23.29
C PRO A 485 -18.08 -4.47 21.85
N ARG A 486 -19.00 -4.89 20.99
CA ARG A 486 -18.78 -4.97 19.53
C ARG A 486 -19.55 -3.85 18.84
N HIS A 487 -18.83 -2.99 18.15
CA HIS A 487 -19.31 -1.85 17.39
C HIS A 487 -19.39 -2.22 15.90
N VAL A 488 -20.43 -2.96 15.53
CA VAL A 488 -20.57 -3.62 14.21
C VAL A 488 -21.85 -3.22 13.46
N ALA A 489 -22.24 -1.95 13.59
CA ALA A 489 -23.48 -1.42 13.03
C ALA A 489 -23.66 -1.80 11.53
N GLU A 490 -24.81 -2.36 11.18
CA GLU A 490 -25.06 -2.90 9.83
C GLU A 490 -25.11 -1.81 8.74
N ASP A 491 -25.45 -0.59 9.12
CA ASP A 491 -25.51 0.59 8.27
C ASP A 491 -24.17 1.34 8.20
N SER A 492 -23.13 0.86 8.90
CA SER A 492 -21.82 1.46 8.84
C SER A 492 -21.20 1.39 7.43
N PRO A 493 -20.32 2.34 7.05
CA PRO A 493 -19.73 2.39 5.72
C PRO A 493 -18.85 1.18 5.35
N ALA A 494 -18.35 0.42 6.33
CA ALA A 494 -17.66 -0.85 6.08
C ALA A 494 -18.62 -1.98 5.68
N ARG A 495 -19.90 -1.87 6.05
CA ARG A 495 -20.93 -2.91 5.90
C ARG A 495 -21.88 -2.64 4.74
N LYS A 496 -22.28 -1.39 4.57
CA LYS A 496 -23.21 -0.94 3.54
C LYS A 496 -22.66 0.29 2.83
N ASN A 497 -22.90 0.39 1.53
CA ASN A 497 -22.50 1.57 0.77
C ASN A 497 -23.28 2.81 1.24
N GLY A 498 -22.55 3.78 1.76
CA GLY A 498 -23.00 5.11 2.17
C GLY A 498 -21.82 6.07 2.17
N TYR A 499 -21.99 7.26 2.73
CA TYR A 499 -20.91 8.24 2.83
C TYR A 499 -19.66 7.64 3.52
N ARG A 500 -18.46 7.90 2.97
CA ARG A 500 -17.15 7.35 3.37
C ARG A 500 -16.92 5.85 3.07
N THR A 501 -17.89 5.15 2.47
CA THR A 501 -17.67 3.75 2.05
C THR A 501 -16.62 3.67 0.95
N MET A 502 -15.65 2.79 1.12
CA MET A 502 -14.72 2.39 0.07
C MET A 502 -15.48 1.77 -1.11
N LEU A 503 -15.37 2.36 -2.30
CA LEU A 503 -16.05 1.89 -3.51
C LEU A 503 -15.18 0.92 -4.32
N GLY A 504 -13.86 1.10 -4.29
CA GLY A 504 -12.94 0.33 -5.11
C GLY A 504 -11.69 1.09 -5.48
N TYR A 505 -10.87 0.47 -6.33
CA TYR A 505 -9.62 1.06 -6.78
C TYR A 505 -9.32 0.73 -8.25
N SER A 506 -8.46 1.57 -8.82
CA SER A 506 -7.76 1.30 -10.07
C SER A 506 -6.29 0.98 -9.78
N GLN A 507 -5.81 -0.12 -10.36
CA GLN A 507 -4.44 -0.59 -10.23
C GLN A 507 -3.65 -0.22 -11.48
N TRP A 508 -2.53 0.45 -11.29
CA TRP A 508 -1.68 0.96 -12.36
C TRP A 508 -0.31 0.32 -12.30
N ILE A 509 0.20 -0.09 -13.46
CA ILE A 509 1.48 -0.78 -13.60
C ILE A 509 2.34 -0.09 -14.66
N LEU A 510 3.63 0.03 -14.40
CA LEU A 510 4.62 0.52 -15.35
C LEU A 510 5.31 -0.67 -16.02
N ASP A 511 5.11 -0.81 -17.33
CA ASP A 511 5.95 -1.67 -18.17
C ASP A 511 7.33 -1.00 -18.31
N ILE A 512 8.16 -1.18 -17.29
CA ILE A 512 9.47 -0.54 -17.16
C ILE A 512 10.43 -1.00 -18.27
N ASP A 513 10.27 -2.24 -18.73
CA ASP A 513 11.06 -2.77 -19.84
C ASP A 513 10.70 -2.09 -21.16
N ARG A 514 9.42 -1.77 -21.39
CA ARG A 514 8.98 -0.95 -22.52
C ARG A 514 9.47 0.48 -22.39
N ALA A 515 9.33 1.10 -21.22
CA ALA A 515 9.84 2.45 -20.99
C ALA A 515 11.34 2.55 -21.30
N ASN A 516 12.13 1.57 -20.88
CA ASN A 516 13.56 1.47 -21.20
C ASN A 516 13.87 1.25 -22.70
N ARG A 517 12.94 0.68 -23.48
CA ARG A 517 13.12 0.49 -24.94
C ARG A 517 12.71 1.71 -25.75
N GLU A 518 11.71 2.45 -25.28
CA GLU A 518 11.18 3.64 -25.94
C GLU A 518 12.02 4.89 -25.65
N ASP A 519 12.86 4.84 -24.61
CA ASP A 519 13.84 5.88 -24.29
C ASP A 519 14.87 6.06 -25.43
N GLN A 520 14.90 7.26 -26.03
CA GLN A 520 15.86 7.64 -27.07
C GLN A 520 17.10 8.35 -26.52
N GLY A 521 17.29 8.35 -25.19
CA GLY A 521 18.42 8.98 -24.52
C GLY A 521 18.04 10.33 -23.89
N PRO A 522 19.03 11.09 -23.38
CA PRO A 522 18.80 12.23 -22.47
C PRO A 522 18.12 13.46 -23.09
N SER A 523 17.63 13.39 -24.34
CA SER A 523 17.09 14.53 -25.08
C SER A 523 15.57 14.53 -25.26
N GLU A 524 14.80 13.57 -24.70
CA GLU A 524 13.33 13.66 -24.66
C GLU A 524 12.81 13.85 -23.23
N GLU A 525 12.03 14.90 -23.01
CA GLU A 525 11.26 15.23 -21.78
C GLU A 525 10.18 14.19 -21.41
N LYS A 526 10.19 13.00 -22.02
CA LYS A 526 9.13 12.02 -21.81
C LYS A 526 9.39 11.23 -20.52
N GLY A 527 8.64 11.56 -19.47
CA GLY A 527 8.56 10.74 -18.25
C GLY A 527 7.93 9.37 -18.50
N VAL A 528 7.64 8.64 -17.42
CA VAL A 528 7.00 7.32 -17.51
C VAL A 528 5.49 7.42 -17.69
N GLU A 529 4.88 6.40 -18.29
CA GLU A 529 3.43 6.33 -18.49
C GLU A 529 2.88 4.98 -18.03
N TYR A 530 2.25 4.99 -16.86
CA TYR A 530 1.60 3.80 -16.30
C TYR A 530 0.41 3.34 -17.14
N GLN A 531 0.07 2.07 -17.05
CA GLN A 531 -1.04 1.44 -17.76
C GLN A 531 -2.05 0.89 -16.76
N LEU A 532 -3.33 0.93 -17.13
CA LEU A 532 -4.38 0.35 -16.30
C LEU A 532 -4.24 -1.17 -16.35
N GLU A 533 -3.88 -1.79 -15.23
CA GLU A 533 -3.79 -3.24 -15.11
C GLU A 533 -5.19 -3.83 -14.92
N TYR A 534 -5.92 -3.32 -13.93
CA TYR A 534 -7.32 -3.62 -13.68
C TYR A 534 -7.98 -2.60 -12.76
N THR A 535 -9.29 -2.73 -12.62
CA THR A 535 -10.11 -2.07 -11.62
C THR A 535 -10.95 -3.11 -10.88
N THR A 536 -11.31 -2.83 -9.64
CA THR A 536 -12.29 -3.67 -8.93
C THR A 536 -13.71 -3.50 -9.47
N TYR A 537 -13.96 -2.46 -10.27
CA TYR A 537 -15.27 -2.08 -10.77
C TYR A 537 -15.82 -2.98 -11.87
N ASN A 538 -17.14 -2.94 -12.03
CA ASN A 538 -17.82 -3.51 -13.19
C ASN A 538 -17.70 -2.57 -14.41
N ALA A 539 -17.95 -3.14 -15.59
CA ALA A 539 -17.91 -2.40 -16.85
C ALA A 539 -18.86 -1.20 -16.90
N LYS A 540 -20.07 -1.30 -16.34
CA LYS A 540 -21.02 -0.18 -16.38
C LYS A 540 -20.46 1.03 -15.62
N THR A 541 -19.80 0.81 -14.49
CA THR A 541 -19.18 1.86 -13.68
C THR A 541 -17.94 2.43 -14.36
N LEU A 542 -17.05 1.58 -14.91
CA LEU A 542 -15.83 2.05 -15.56
C LEU A 542 -16.10 2.96 -16.77
N TRP A 543 -17.17 2.68 -17.52
CA TRP A 543 -17.49 3.38 -18.77
C TRP A 543 -18.58 4.47 -18.60
N SER A 544 -18.85 4.91 -17.36
CA SER A 544 -19.93 5.86 -17.05
C SER A 544 -19.77 7.19 -17.78
N GLU A 545 -18.57 7.78 -17.79
CA GLU A 545 -18.26 9.07 -18.43
C GLU A 545 -18.34 9.10 -19.96
N PHE A 546 -18.45 7.92 -20.60
CA PHE A 546 -18.66 7.85 -22.04
C PHE A 546 -20.13 7.99 -22.42
N ARG A 547 -21.08 7.90 -21.47
CA ARG A 547 -22.53 7.92 -21.74
C ARG A 547 -23.10 9.35 -21.69
N GLU A 548 -23.95 9.70 -22.66
CA GLU A 548 -24.64 11.01 -22.73
C GLU A 548 -25.71 11.21 -21.64
N GLU A 549 -26.23 10.12 -21.05
CA GLU A 549 -27.18 10.14 -19.92
C GLU A 549 -26.44 10.55 -18.63
N GLY A 550 -26.06 11.82 -18.55
CA GLY A 550 -25.75 12.57 -17.34
C GLY A 550 -24.83 11.88 -16.35
N THR A 551 -23.53 12.20 -16.41
CA THR A 551 -22.78 12.35 -15.16
C THR A 551 -23.38 13.55 -14.45
N GLY A 552 -24.42 13.32 -13.63
CA GLY A 552 -24.76 14.30 -12.59
C GLY A 552 -23.48 14.66 -11.83
N PRO A 553 -23.40 15.83 -11.19
CA PRO A 553 -22.21 16.28 -10.45
C PRO A 553 -21.68 15.29 -9.40
N ASN A 554 -22.46 14.26 -9.05
CA ASN A 554 -22.12 13.20 -8.08
C ASN A 554 -21.86 11.82 -8.72
N ALA A 555 -21.68 11.73 -10.04
CA ALA A 555 -21.42 10.44 -10.69
C ALA A 555 -20.01 9.94 -10.36
N HIS A 556 -19.92 8.75 -9.77
CA HIS A 556 -18.66 8.13 -9.41
C HIS A 556 -17.82 7.78 -10.65
N VAL A 557 -16.59 8.30 -10.70
CA VAL A 557 -15.63 8.12 -11.80
C VAL A 557 -14.40 7.36 -11.29
N PRO A 558 -14.27 6.05 -11.57
CA PRO A 558 -13.16 5.25 -11.07
C PRO A 558 -11.85 5.46 -11.84
N VAL A 559 -11.94 5.82 -13.13
CA VAL A 559 -10.81 6.17 -13.98
C VAL A 559 -11.23 7.33 -14.88
N PRO A 560 -10.50 8.46 -14.88
CA PRO A 560 -10.78 9.57 -15.77
C PRO A 560 -10.87 9.14 -17.25
N LYS A 561 -11.86 9.67 -17.96
CA LYS A 561 -12.10 9.43 -19.39
C LYS A 561 -10.84 9.57 -20.25
N ALA A 562 -10.03 10.61 -19.99
CA ALA A 562 -8.78 10.84 -20.72
C ALA A 562 -7.77 9.69 -20.55
N LEU A 563 -7.66 9.13 -19.35
CA LEU A 563 -6.80 7.98 -19.08
C LEU A 563 -7.32 6.70 -19.73
N LEU A 564 -8.63 6.47 -19.69
CA LEU A 564 -9.25 5.33 -20.39
C LEU A 564 -9.06 5.42 -21.90
N GLN A 565 -9.20 6.63 -22.47
CA GLN A 565 -8.96 6.85 -23.89
C GLN A 565 -7.53 6.50 -24.28
N LYS A 566 -6.52 6.94 -23.51
CA LYS A 566 -5.12 6.54 -23.71
C LYS A 566 -4.95 5.01 -23.73
N GLN A 567 -5.69 4.27 -22.88
CA GLN A 567 -5.62 2.80 -22.90
C GLN A 567 -6.26 2.20 -24.16
N LEU A 568 -7.35 2.79 -24.67
CA LEU A 568 -7.98 2.36 -25.92
C LEU A 568 -7.05 2.62 -27.12
N ASP A 569 -6.44 3.79 -27.19
CA ASP A 569 -5.52 4.19 -28.26
C ASP A 569 -4.31 3.23 -28.32
N ARG A 570 -3.75 2.87 -27.14
CA ARG A 570 -2.67 1.86 -27.02
C ARG A 570 -3.06 0.50 -27.58
N LEU A 571 -4.33 0.13 -27.50
CA LEU A 571 -4.85 -1.13 -28.02
C LEU A 571 -5.28 -1.03 -29.48
N GLY A 572 -5.24 0.16 -30.09
CA GLY A 572 -5.81 0.43 -31.40
C GLY A 572 -7.30 0.11 -31.42
N LEU A 573 -8.03 0.60 -30.41
CA LEU A 573 -9.47 0.47 -30.27
C LEU A 573 -10.11 1.86 -30.29
N ASP A 574 -11.18 2.03 -31.06
CA ASP A 574 -11.94 3.28 -31.04
C ASP A 574 -12.69 3.44 -29.72
N SER A 575 -12.93 4.69 -29.30
CA SER A 575 -13.83 4.98 -28.18
C SER A 575 -15.22 4.41 -28.44
N PRO A 576 -15.94 3.93 -27.42
CA PRO A 576 -17.34 3.56 -27.59
C PRO A 576 -18.14 4.78 -28.04
N ASP A 577 -18.70 4.73 -29.26
CA ASP A 577 -19.62 5.76 -29.76
C ASP A 577 -20.98 5.59 -29.07
N VAL A 578 -21.29 6.48 -28.14
CA VAL A 578 -22.53 6.45 -27.35
C VAL A 578 -23.62 7.35 -27.93
N SER A 579 -23.29 8.14 -28.97
CA SER A 579 -24.25 8.96 -29.73
C SER A 579 -25.01 8.14 -30.79
N ALA A 580 -24.41 7.04 -31.24
CA ALA A 580 -25.08 6.09 -32.10
C ALA A 580 -26.02 5.18 -31.29
N SER A 581 -27.22 4.92 -31.83
CA SER A 581 -28.33 4.14 -31.25
C SER A 581 -27.91 3.00 -30.28
N ARG A 582 -28.78 2.59 -29.34
CA ARG A 582 -28.57 1.46 -28.40
C ARG A 582 -28.00 0.16 -29.05
N THR A 583 -28.22 -0.02 -30.36
CA THR A 583 -27.64 -1.03 -31.25
C THR A 583 -26.14 -0.88 -31.57
N SER A 584 -25.62 0.35 -31.69
CA SER A 584 -24.20 0.68 -31.92
C SER A 584 -23.31 0.36 -30.71
N TRP A 585 -23.71 0.79 -29.51
CA TRP A 585 -22.96 0.47 -28.28
C TRP A 585 -22.83 -1.05 -28.11
N GLN A 586 -23.94 -1.79 -28.28
CA GLN A 586 -23.93 -3.26 -28.29
C GLN A 586 -23.06 -3.87 -29.41
N SER A 587 -22.88 -3.18 -30.54
CA SER A 587 -22.02 -3.60 -31.65
C SER A 587 -20.54 -3.44 -31.30
N TRP A 588 -20.14 -2.34 -30.65
CA TRP A 588 -18.77 -2.12 -30.16
C TRP A 588 -18.36 -3.20 -29.14
N TRP A 589 -19.27 -3.57 -28.21
CA TRP A 589 -19.09 -4.69 -27.28
C TRP A 589 -19.02 -6.09 -27.95
N ARG A 590 -19.51 -6.23 -29.19
CA ARG A 590 -19.45 -7.49 -29.97
C ARG A 590 -18.11 -7.68 -30.68
N GLY A 591 -17.28 -6.63 -30.79
CA GLY A 591 -15.91 -6.73 -31.29
C GLY A 591 -15.06 -7.64 -30.37
N ARG A 592 -14.57 -8.76 -30.91
CA ARG A 592 -13.85 -9.80 -30.14
C ARG A 592 -12.64 -9.27 -29.38
N LYS A 593 -11.95 -8.25 -29.92
CA LYS A 593 -10.76 -7.62 -29.36
C LYS A 593 -11.10 -6.70 -28.18
N ALA A 594 -12.03 -5.75 -28.37
CA ALA A 594 -12.50 -4.85 -27.30
C ALA A 594 -13.04 -5.64 -26.09
N ARG A 595 -13.90 -6.65 -26.34
CA ARG A 595 -14.47 -7.47 -25.27
C ARG A 595 -13.42 -8.20 -24.42
N LYS A 596 -12.28 -8.59 -25.01
CA LYS A 596 -11.19 -9.27 -24.29
C LYS A 596 -10.49 -8.33 -23.33
N HIS A 597 -10.14 -7.13 -23.78
CA HIS A 597 -9.39 -6.15 -22.96
C HIS A 597 -10.27 -5.54 -21.87
N ILE A 598 -11.52 -5.19 -22.19
CA ILE A 598 -12.44 -4.65 -21.19
C ILE A 598 -12.72 -5.67 -20.10
N LYS A 599 -12.97 -6.94 -20.46
CA LYS A 599 -13.15 -8.00 -19.46
C LYS A 599 -11.94 -8.12 -18.54
N ARG A 600 -10.72 -7.91 -19.05
CA ARG A 600 -9.50 -7.95 -18.23
C ARG A 600 -9.51 -6.82 -17.20
N TRP A 601 -9.91 -5.60 -17.59
CA TRP A 601 -9.92 -4.45 -16.68
C TRP A 601 -11.03 -4.49 -15.63
N THR A 602 -12.16 -5.15 -15.90
CA THR A 602 -13.35 -5.12 -15.02
C THR A 602 -13.74 -6.52 -14.56
N GLU A 603 -12.75 -7.38 -14.33
CA GLU A 603 -12.99 -8.80 -14.10
C GLU A 603 -13.73 -9.10 -12.79
N TYR A 604 -13.43 -8.34 -11.74
CA TYR A 604 -13.98 -8.58 -10.39
C TYR A 604 -15.36 -7.98 -10.21
N GLY A 605 -15.64 -6.82 -10.82
CA GLY A 605 -17.02 -6.33 -10.95
C GLY A 605 -17.71 -5.92 -9.65
N LEU A 606 -16.96 -5.55 -8.63
CA LEU A 606 -17.47 -5.24 -7.30
C LEU A 606 -18.34 -3.97 -7.29
N PRO A 607 -19.45 -3.95 -6.52
CA PRO A 607 -20.22 -2.73 -6.30
C PRO A 607 -19.56 -1.77 -5.30
N SER A 608 -18.88 -2.31 -4.29
CA SER A 608 -18.11 -1.57 -3.29
C SER A 608 -17.11 -2.52 -2.60
N ILE A 609 -16.27 -1.97 -1.72
CA ILE A 609 -15.31 -2.70 -0.87
C ILE A 609 -15.88 -2.81 0.56
N THR A 610 -17.16 -3.22 0.67
CA THR A 610 -17.74 -3.59 1.96
C THR A 610 -17.37 -5.02 2.32
N VAL A 611 -17.47 -5.38 3.61
CA VAL A 611 -17.16 -6.74 4.10
C VAL A 611 -17.91 -7.81 3.28
N ASP A 612 -19.22 -7.65 3.04
CA ASP A 612 -20.00 -8.63 2.26
C ASP A 612 -19.49 -8.79 0.82
N HIS A 613 -19.21 -7.69 0.12
CA HIS A 613 -18.73 -7.74 -1.26
C HIS A 613 -17.31 -8.31 -1.38
N VAL A 614 -16.43 -8.06 -0.41
CA VAL A 614 -15.08 -8.65 -0.40
C VAL A 614 -15.16 -10.16 -0.09
N LEU A 615 -16.03 -10.59 0.83
CA LEU A 615 -16.27 -12.02 1.05
C LEU A 615 -16.88 -12.70 -0.18
N GLU A 616 -17.78 -12.01 -0.90
CA GLU A 616 -18.29 -12.48 -2.19
C GLU A 616 -17.17 -12.63 -3.22
N TRP A 617 -16.28 -11.65 -3.31
CA TRP A 617 -15.10 -11.72 -4.16
C TRP A 617 -14.23 -12.93 -3.85
N GLY A 618 -13.93 -13.18 -2.57
CA GLY A 618 -13.17 -14.37 -2.14
C GLY A 618 -13.87 -15.67 -2.54
N ARG A 619 -15.19 -15.79 -2.31
CA ARG A 619 -15.97 -16.96 -2.73
C ARG A 619 -15.91 -17.19 -4.24
N GLU A 620 -15.97 -16.13 -5.04
CA GLU A 620 -15.85 -16.23 -6.50
C GLU A 620 -14.47 -16.70 -6.93
N LEU A 621 -13.41 -16.17 -6.31
CA LEU A 621 -12.02 -16.59 -6.54
C LEU A 621 -11.84 -18.07 -6.21
N ALA A 622 -12.27 -18.51 -5.03
CA ALA A 622 -12.30 -19.90 -4.57
C ALA A 622 -13.03 -20.84 -5.54
N ALA A 623 -14.28 -20.51 -5.89
CA ALA A 623 -15.08 -21.28 -6.84
C ALA A 623 -14.46 -21.32 -8.25
N SER A 624 -13.64 -20.34 -8.60
CA SER A 624 -12.91 -20.29 -9.87
C SER A 624 -11.66 -21.17 -9.87
N ALA A 625 -11.11 -21.48 -8.69
CA ALA A 625 -9.97 -22.37 -8.51
C ALA A 625 -10.38 -23.86 -8.56
N GLY A 626 -11.54 -24.23 -8.00
CA GLY A 626 -12.08 -25.59 -8.01
C GLY A 626 -13.39 -25.78 -8.81
N SER A 627 -13.33 -26.30 -10.04
CA SER A 627 -14.38 -27.07 -10.78
C SER A 627 -14.33 -26.91 -12.31
N GLY A 628 -14.74 -27.96 -13.03
CA GLY A 628 -14.55 -28.23 -14.48
C GLY A 628 -15.16 -27.28 -15.53
N LYS A 629 -15.44 -26.00 -15.23
CA LYS A 629 -15.81 -25.00 -16.27
C LYS A 629 -14.58 -24.21 -16.72
N ARG A 630 -14.04 -24.53 -17.90
CA ARG A 630 -12.86 -23.90 -18.54
C ARG A 630 -12.82 -22.36 -18.52
N LYS A 631 -13.99 -21.69 -18.44
CA LYS A 631 -14.10 -20.21 -18.36
C LYS A 631 -13.82 -19.64 -16.96
N LYS A 632 -14.09 -20.37 -15.86
CA LYS A 632 -13.87 -19.88 -14.48
C LYS A 632 -12.44 -20.14 -13.99
N ARG A 633 -11.78 -21.23 -14.40
CA ARG A 633 -10.34 -21.47 -14.14
C ARG A 633 -9.41 -20.31 -14.49
N GLY A 634 -9.80 -19.45 -15.42
CA GLY A 634 -9.00 -18.30 -15.82
C GLY A 634 -8.97 -17.14 -14.82
N VAL A 635 -9.96 -16.99 -13.93
CA VAL A 635 -10.04 -15.84 -13.01
C VAL A 635 -9.03 -15.99 -11.87
N TRP A 636 -9.05 -17.14 -11.17
CA TRP A 636 -8.03 -17.48 -10.17
C TRP A 636 -6.61 -17.34 -10.72
N LYS A 637 -6.34 -17.94 -11.89
CA LYS A 637 -5.02 -17.83 -12.52
C LYS A 637 -4.61 -16.37 -12.71
N ARG A 638 -5.48 -15.52 -13.27
CA ARG A 638 -5.18 -14.09 -13.44
C ARG A 638 -5.03 -13.34 -12.12
N PHE A 639 -5.78 -13.71 -11.08
CA PHE A 639 -5.58 -13.16 -9.75
C PHE A 639 -4.18 -13.49 -9.23
N VAL A 640 -3.75 -14.76 -9.34
CA VAL A 640 -2.37 -15.17 -8.97
C VAL A 640 -1.31 -14.48 -9.82
N ASP A 641 -1.52 -14.39 -11.14
CA ASP A 641 -0.62 -13.65 -12.04
C ASP A 641 -0.49 -12.17 -11.61
N ARG A 642 -1.57 -11.57 -11.08
CA ARG A 642 -1.61 -10.19 -10.57
C ARG A 642 -1.10 -10.01 -9.15
N ILE A 643 -1.09 -11.05 -8.30
CA ILE A 643 -0.49 -10.93 -6.94
C ILE A 643 0.94 -10.46 -7.06
N TYR A 644 1.67 -11.07 -7.97
CA TYR A 644 3.02 -10.66 -8.28
C TYR A 644 3.05 -9.56 -9.35
N THR A 645 1.92 -8.90 -9.64
CA THR A 645 1.74 -7.82 -10.63
C THR A 645 2.32 -8.16 -12.01
N GLU A 646 1.83 -9.21 -12.68
CA GLU A 646 2.25 -9.64 -14.03
C GLU A 646 3.76 -9.48 -14.29
N SER A 647 4.55 -9.83 -13.28
CA SER A 647 5.97 -9.53 -13.05
C SER A 647 6.94 -10.27 -13.94
N GLY A 648 6.55 -10.71 -15.14
CA GLY A 648 7.39 -11.60 -15.94
C GLY A 648 7.88 -12.86 -15.19
N ALA A 649 7.33 -13.17 -14.01
CA ALA A 649 7.53 -14.42 -13.29
C ALA A 649 6.69 -15.46 -14.02
N THR A 650 7.32 -16.17 -14.95
CA THR A 650 6.74 -17.39 -15.53
C THR A 650 6.97 -18.53 -14.55
N ASP A 651 5.91 -19.25 -14.17
CA ASP A 651 6.02 -20.64 -13.71
C ASP A 651 6.84 -21.49 -14.69
#